data_AF-A0A974NAL3-F1
#
_entry.id   AF-A0A974NAL3-F1
#
_cell.length_a   1.000
_cell.length_b   1.000
_cell.length_c   1.000
_cell.angle_alpha   90.00
_cell.angle_beta   90.00
_cell.angle_gamma   90.00
#
_symmetry.space_group_name_H-M   'P 1'
#
loop_
_entity.id
_entity.type
_entity.pdbx_description
1 polymer ?
#
loop_
_entity_poly.entity_id
_entity_poly.type
_entity_poly.pdbx_seq_one_letter_code
_entity_poly.pdbx_strand_id
1 'polypeptide(L)'
;MVVAALVGLDAPGPVPEVGREDAVPSCQAGGGQTGGGLESWDYAQGTTAPAIAQVVRDTDLTDEEIRTFQDEYGPALGDPFVANALMETVSARELYAFAERVGVPSPYSTAGRARADILYELGEVLVLSTGGVNLGSAAQAGFDQVRGDLRGAHGETMDELAAYRVAEYQEAGRKVFGQVRQTLGYSLFSQLTGAAAQRNPGLALGAGFYQEHDSGPSMAADIVTWDHDEEVGSEVFHADMADTELMVGSDRSVMDPLHSVYLLSDTPDPLCAAAGPAVGPVEERRLEALRGFLASDTGFSVDAVEMLRPFPMSTARYLTGHRVDGDFPGFQDGGEAFGDVLADASRPDPDTDADWRSPDPSAYAGGKDDPAYLEDRDAYDAKKADDKLRAEIAANFVVGYQDGLDWRRGSPQDDVEREVDGEPTWGRASSRLRSWAGTIISPHLSGMANSLGERYPINVHTLAIGGMRGHDTVIKFDPSSRYRLLNRGSIFEDLAFDAPAVTDPHDPDDPRDDEYEGGRPPAIKTLLASAQDGYTRDLAEASSAPAQRDQYLKHSLDNVGRKWAMLLTVLYAAPAEATRSVAQAVDEENAAQRSIIGEAYDLVPYSNLVDRKLADWLLDGGPSYLSRGLDRLLPTNNAEQAWPAVKEKRTEAARWMTEELYSAIADGGTLVDMNGRPIDLEALSRSFSKDSSFVDDDNHLIPWSSMTDEQKGTFMHYVSDNTGYYKVLRNLRQKISDAGEMLDQIRSGRY
;
A
#
# COMPACT_ATOMS: atom_id res chain seq x y z
N MET A 1 4.36 70.85 29.63
CA MET A 1 3.10 70.18 30.02
C MET A 1 2.91 69.00 29.06
N VAL A 2 3.29 67.78 29.49
CA VAL A 2 2.43 66.58 29.71
C VAL A 2 2.03 65.90 28.38
N VAL A 3 2.69 64.83 27.85
CA VAL A 3 2.83 63.38 28.21
C VAL A 3 1.87 62.46 27.40
N ALA A 4 2.46 61.44 26.72
CA ALA A 4 2.01 60.07 26.31
C ALA A 4 0.71 59.89 25.47
N ALA A 5 0.46 58.87 24.63
CA ALA A 5 0.99 57.50 24.36
C ALA A 5 0.61 57.10 22.89
N LEU A 6 1.42 56.39 22.08
CA LEU A 6 1.48 54.92 21.85
C LEU A 6 0.08 54.25 21.75
N VAL A 7 -0.31 53.59 20.66
CA VAL A 7 0.20 52.28 20.19
C VAL A 7 0.21 52.19 18.64
N GLY A 8 1.31 51.68 18.09
CA GLY A 8 1.49 51.38 16.67
C GLY A 8 1.02 49.97 16.32
N LEU A 9 0.40 49.88 15.15
CA LEU A 9 0.15 48.66 14.39
C LEU A 9 1.48 48.18 13.79
N ASP A 10 1.95 46.99 14.15
CA ASP A 10 3.00 46.29 13.42
C ASP A 10 2.40 45.03 12.76
N ALA A 11 2.76 44.87 11.49
CA ALA A 11 2.33 43.83 10.58
C ALA A 11 2.76 42.42 11.04
N PRO A 12 2.05 41.35 10.65
CA PRO A 12 2.47 39.98 10.94
C PRO A 12 3.77 39.66 10.18
N GLY A 13 4.82 39.33 10.93
CA GLY A 13 6.06 38.77 10.40
C GLY A 13 5.87 37.31 9.95
N PRO A 14 6.82 36.77 9.16
CA PRO A 14 6.73 35.42 8.62
C PRO A 14 6.79 34.36 9.73
N VAL A 15 5.99 33.31 9.53
CA VAL A 15 5.95 32.08 10.34
C VAL A 15 7.34 31.43 10.34
N PRO A 16 7.92 31.07 11.50
CA PRO A 16 9.15 30.32 11.51
C PRO A 16 8.88 28.85 11.16
N GLU A 17 9.50 28.36 10.09
CA GLU A 17 9.77 26.94 9.87
C GLU A 17 10.54 26.39 11.07
N VAL A 18 9.93 25.48 11.81
CA VAL A 18 10.63 24.72 12.86
C VAL A 18 11.25 23.52 12.17
N GLY A 19 12.56 23.61 11.96
CA GLY A 19 13.41 22.51 11.54
C GLY A 19 13.30 21.33 12.50
N ARG A 20 13.10 20.15 11.92
CA ARG A 20 13.03 18.84 12.55
C ARG A 20 14.46 18.35 12.78
N GLU A 21 15.13 18.84 13.81
CA GLU A 21 16.43 18.28 14.26
C GLU A 21 16.45 18.18 15.79
N ASP A 22 16.82 16.99 16.27
CA ASP A 22 17.22 16.64 17.64
C ASP A 22 16.16 16.70 18.76
N ALA A 23 15.25 15.72 18.76
CA ALA A 23 14.67 15.19 19.99
C ALA A 23 14.90 13.67 20.02
N VAL A 24 16.03 13.24 20.58
CA VAL A 24 16.23 11.84 20.99
C VAL A 24 15.43 11.63 22.29
N PRO A 25 14.34 10.83 22.31
CA PRO A 25 13.72 10.44 23.57
C PRO A 25 14.58 9.32 24.14
N SER A 26 15.15 9.56 25.33
CA SER A 26 15.82 8.50 26.08
C SER A 26 14.78 7.49 26.57
N CYS A 27 14.57 6.41 25.80
CA CYS A 27 13.90 5.20 26.27
C CYS A 27 14.81 4.45 27.25
N GLN A 28 14.92 4.95 28.48
CA GLN A 28 15.33 4.11 29.60
C GLN A 28 14.09 3.39 30.10
N ALA A 29 14.03 2.08 29.84
CA ALA A 29 13.12 1.15 30.51
C ALA A 29 13.37 1.23 32.02
N GLY A 30 12.60 2.08 32.70
CA GLY A 30 12.53 2.12 34.14
C GLY A 30 11.81 0.88 34.64
N GLY A 31 12.55 -0.07 35.20
CA GLY A 31 11.96 -1.14 36.00
C GLY A 31 11.19 -0.52 37.18
N GLY A 32 9.87 -0.50 37.10
CA GLY A 32 8.98 0.12 38.09
C GLY A 32 7.72 -0.71 38.32
N GLN A 33 7.70 -1.38 39.49
CA GLN A 33 6.55 -1.87 40.27
C GLN A 33 5.24 -2.22 39.57
N THR A 34 4.92 -3.51 39.57
CA THR A 34 3.61 -4.14 39.31
C THR A 34 2.44 -3.67 40.22
N GLY A 35 2.61 -2.62 41.04
CA GLY A 35 1.64 -2.17 42.03
C GLY A 35 0.73 -1.00 41.60
N GLY A 36 1.10 -0.22 40.58
CA GLY A 36 0.38 1.03 40.24
C GLY A 36 -0.83 0.86 39.31
N GLY A 37 -0.81 -0.11 38.39
CA GLY A 37 -1.84 -0.21 37.34
C GLY A 37 -3.25 -0.55 37.86
N LEU A 38 -3.36 -1.44 38.85
CA LEU A 38 -4.65 -1.78 39.48
C LEU A 38 -5.22 -0.60 40.28
N GLU A 39 -4.36 0.17 40.96
CA GLU A 39 -4.78 1.38 41.68
C GLU A 39 -5.28 2.46 40.72
N SER A 40 -4.62 2.63 39.57
CA SER A 40 -5.07 3.53 38.49
C SER A 40 -6.44 3.13 37.95
N TRP A 41 -6.67 1.82 37.73
CA TRP A 41 -7.98 1.31 37.32
C TRP A 41 -9.07 1.59 38.36
N ASP A 42 -8.83 1.24 39.63
CA ASP A 42 -9.80 1.47 40.71
C ASP A 42 -10.15 2.96 40.86
N TYR A 43 -9.16 3.85 40.71
CA TYR A 43 -9.38 5.30 40.75
C TYR A 43 -10.16 5.80 39.53
N ALA A 44 -9.82 5.32 38.33
CA ALA A 44 -10.52 5.65 37.10
C ALA A 44 -12.00 5.22 37.15
N GLN A 45 -12.26 3.95 37.49
CA GLN A 45 -13.60 3.36 37.56
C GLN A 45 -14.43 3.93 38.72
N GLY A 46 -13.83 4.13 39.89
CA GLY A 46 -14.55 4.54 41.10
C GLY A 46 -14.74 6.06 41.27
N THR A 47 -13.90 6.88 40.64
CA THR A 47 -13.86 8.33 40.89
C THR A 47 -13.94 9.15 39.61
N THR A 48 -12.99 8.97 38.69
CA THR A 48 -12.82 9.88 37.55
C THR A 48 -13.92 9.71 36.51
N ALA A 49 -14.19 8.48 36.07
CA ALA A 49 -15.22 8.21 35.07
C ALA A 49 -16.64 8.63 35.53
N PRO A 50 -17.08 8.34 36.78
CA PRO A 50 -18.36 8.84 37.29
C PRO A 50 -18.48 10.38 37.31
N ALA A 51 -17.38 11.09 37.64
CA ALA A 51 -17.37 12.55 37.65
C ALA A 51 -17.50 13.15 36.25
N ILE A 52 -16.73 12.61 35.29
CA ILE A 52 -16.86 12.98 33.87
C ILE A 52 -18.27 12.68 33.36
N ALA A 53 -18.82 11.51 33.68
CA ALA A 53 -20.16 11.10 33.25
C ALA A 53 -21.26 12.05 33.75
N GLN A 54 -21.08 12.69 34.91
CA GLN A 54 -22.00 13.71 35.40
C GLN A 54 -22.00 14.95 34.50
N VAL A 55 -20.82 15.42 34.09
CA VAL A 55 -20.69 16.58 33.19
C VAL A 55 -21.19 16.24 31.80
N VAL A 56 -20.86 15.05 31.29
CA VAL A 56 -21.34 14.56 29.98
C VAL A 56 -22.88 14.59 29.92
N ARG A 57 -23.58 14.31 31.01
CA ARG A 57 -25.05 14.31 31.08
C ARG A 57 -25.67 15.68 31.32
N ASP A 58 -24.86 16.70 31.62
CA ASP A 58 -25.35 18.05 31.78
C ASP A 58 -25.80 18.61 30.42
N THR A 59 -27.03 19.11 30.37
CA THR A 59 -27.63 19.66 29.16
C THR A 59 -27.43 21.16 29.02
N ASP A 60 -27.00 21.85 30.08
CA ASP A 60 -26.97 23.31 30.17
C ASP A 60 -25.54 23.86 30.38
N LEU A 61 -24.55 23.26 29.73
CA LEU A 61 -23.12 23.62 29.87
C LEU A 61 -22.81 25.05 29.41
N THR A 62 -22.29 25.86 30.32
CA THR A 62 -21.79 27.21 30.07
C THR A 62 -20.33 27.21 29.57
N ASP A 63 -19.88 28.31 28.94
CA ASP A 63 -18.47 28.49 28.53
C ASP A 63 -17.47 28.41 29.70
N GLU A 64 -17.90 28.69 30.94
CA GLU A 64 -17.07 28.54 32.14
C GLU A 64 -16.96 27.07 32.56
N GLU A 65 -18.07 26.33 32.51
CA GLU A 65 -18.09 24.89 32.83
C GLU A 65 -17.32 24.08 31.79
N ILE A 66 -17.38 24.45 30.51
CA ILE A 66 -16.55 23.84 29.45
C ILE A 66 -15.06 24.02 29.73
N ARG A 67 -14.63 25.23 30.16
CA ARG A 67 -13.22 25.45 30.54
C ARG A 67 -12.84 24.68 31.80
N THR A 68 -13.72 24.66 32.79
CA THR A 68 -13.48 23.93 34.04
C THR A 68 -13.36 22.43 33.77
N PHE A 69 -14.22 21.87 32.91
CA PHE A 69 -14.14 20.49 32.48
C PHE A 69 -12.82 20.20 31.77
N GLN A 70 -12.39 21.07 30.84
CA GLN A 70 -11.11 20.89 30.17
C GLN A 70 -9.94 20.91 31.16
N ASP A 71 -9.91 21.88 32.08
CA ASP A 71 -8.82 22.01 33.03
C ASP A 71 -8.77 20.86 34.05
N GLU A 72 -9.93 20.32 34.45
CA GLU A 72 -10.05 19.29 35.50
C GLU A 72 -9.96 17.86 34.95
N TYR A 73 -10.56 17.59 33.79
CA TYR A 73 -10.74 16.24 33.26
C TYR A 73 -10.14 16.02 31.87
N GLY A 74 -9.98 17.06 31.06
CA GLY A 74 -9.50 16.95 29.68
C GLY A 74 -8.21 16.11 29.54
N PRO A 75 -7.12 16.45 30.26
CA PRO A 75 -5.87 15.69 30.21
C PRO A 75 -5.97 14.21 30.58
N ALA A 76 -7.04 13.81 31.28
CA ALA A 76 -7.27 12.43 31.69
C ALA A 76 -8.05 11.61 30.63
N LEU A 77 -8.69 12.25 29.65
CA LEU A 77 -9.50 11.55 28.63
C LEU A 77 -8.64 10.67 27.70
N GLY A 78 -7.39 11.07 27.44
CA GLY A 78 -6.41 10.26 26.70
C GLY A 78 -5.75 9.14 27.51
N ASP A 79 -6.08 8.98 28.80
CA ASP A 79 -5.58 7.90 29.64
C ASP A 79 -6.39 6.60 29.38
N PRO A 80 -5.74 5.48 29.01
CA PRO A 80 -6.44 4.23 28.73
C PRO A 80 -7.22 3.67 29.91
N PHE A 81 -6.82 3.90 31.17
CA PHE A 81 -7.62 3.50 32.32
C PHE A 81 -8.93 4.30 32.39
N VAL A 82 -8.87 5.61 32.17
CA VAL A 82 -10.04 6.50 32.23
C VAL A 82 -10.96 6.28 31.05
N ALA A 83 -10.42 6.21 29.82
CA ALA A 83 -11.21 5.95 28.62
C ALA A 83 -11.98 4.63 28.71
N ASN A 84 -11.33 3.55 29.19
CA ASN A 84 -12.00 2.27 29.36
C ASN A 84 -13.02 2.28 30.52
N ALA A 85 -12.75 2.98 31.63
CA ALA A 85 -13.71 3.13 32.72
C ALA A 85 -14.96 3.96 32.31
N LEU A 86 -14.79 4.94 31.42
CA LEU A 86 -15.91 5.71 30.85
C LEU A 86 -16.90 4.83 30.10
N MET A 87 -16.43 3.69 29.55
CA MET A 87 -17.29 2.73 28.85
C MET A 87 -18.34 2.08 29.74
N GLU A 88 -18.23 2.20 31.05
CA GLU A 88 -19.19 1.60 31.97
C GLU A 88 -20.22 2.62 32.45
N THR A 89 -19.90 3.90 32.28
CA THR A 89 -20.63 5.00 32.89
C THR A 89 -21.36 5.86 31.89
N VAL A 90 -21.00 5.86 30.60
CA VAL A 90 -21.58 6.70 29.55
C VAL A 90 -21.83 5.88 28.29
N SER A 91 -23.03 5.91 27.72
CA SER A 91 -23.36 5.25 26.44
C SER A 91 -22.79 6.00 25.22
N ALA A 92 -22.64 5.31 24.09
CA ALA A 92 -22.20 5.94 22.83
C ALA A 92 -23.07 7.14 22.44
N ARG A 93 -24.38 7.01 22.65
CA ARG A 93 -25.37 8.07 22.36
C ARG A 93 -25.18 9.30 23.25
N GLU A 94 -24.82 9.10 24.52
CA GLU A 94 -24.53 10.20 25.44
C GLU A 94 -23.25 10.94 25.05
N LEU A 95 -22.20 10.22 24.62
CA LEU A 95 -20.95 10.81 24.12
C LEU A 95 -21.18 11.64 22.86
N TYR A 96 -21.89 11.10 21.86
CA TYR A 96 -22.22 11.85 20.64
C TYR A 96 -23.09 13.07 20.92
N ALA A 97 -24.09 12.94 21.80
CA ALA A 97 -24.90 14.07 22.20
C ALA A 97 -24.09 15.13 22.98
N PHE A 98 -23.08 14.72 23.74
CA PHE A 98 -22.16 15.62 24.43
C PHE A 98 -21.25 16.35 23.45
N ALA A 99 -20.66 15.66 22.46
CA ALA A 99 -19.86 16.30 21.41
C ALA A 99 -20.65 17.40 20.67
N GLU A 100 -21.91 17.13 20.31
CA GLU A 100 -22.82 18.14 19.74
C GLU A 100 -23.09 19.33 20.67
N ARG A 101 -23.18 19.11 22.00
CA ARG A 101 -23.36 20.18 23.00
C ARG A 101 -22.07 20.98 23.22
N VAL A 102 -20.91 20.33 23.20
CA VAL A 102 -19.61 21.00 23.17
C VAL A 102 -19.51 21.87 21.92
N GLY A 103 -20.08 21.43 20.79
CA GLY A 103 -20.31 22.26 19.62
C GLY A 103 -19.02 22.76 18.95
N VAL A 104 -19.17 23.41 17.78
CA VAL A 104 -18.00 23.79 17.00
C VAL A 104 -17.18 24.89 17.65
N PRO A 105 -15.85 24.69 17.75
CA PRO A 105 -14.97 25.66 18.35
C PRO A 105 -14.90 26.95 17.52
N SER A 106 -15.12 28.10 18.16
CA SER A 106 -14.77 29.39 17.58
C SER A 106 -13.27 29.65 17.77
N PRO A 107 -12.46 29.82 16.70
CA PRO A 107 -11.02 29.97 16.84
C PRO A 107 -10.59 31.28 17.52
N TYR A 108 -11.53 32.21 17.73
CA TYR A 108 -11.29 33.54 18.29
C TYR A 108 -11.59 33.65 19.79
N SER A 109 -11.99 32.57 20.47
CA SER A 109 -12.29 32.60 21.91
C SER A 109 -11.53 31.51 22.69
N THR A 110 -11.24 31.79 23.96
CA THR A 110 -10.61 30.82 24.87
C THR A 110 -11.52 29.62 25.14
N ALA A 111 -12.84 29.84 25.24
CA ALA A 111 -13.83 28.77 25.29
C ALA A 111 -13.81 27.93 24.01
N GLY A 112 -13.60 28.54 22.84
CA GLY A 112 -13.46 27.81 21.58
C GLY A 112 -12.22 26.90 21.55
N ARG A 113 -11.09 27.34 22.12
CA ARG A 113 -9.92 26.45 22.28
C ARG A 113 -10.22 25.26 23.19
N ALA A 114 -10.85 25.49 24.35
CA ALA A 114 -11.25 24.41 25.25
C ALA A 114 -12.22 23.43 24.57
N ARG A 115 -13.20 23.93 23.81
CA ARG A 115 -14.11 23.07 23.02
C ARG A 115 -13.34 22.20 22.02
N ALA A 116 -12.36 22.77 21.32
CA ALA A 116 -11.54 22.01 20.38
C ALA A 116 -10.74 20.91 21.09
N ASP A 117 -10.07 21.23 22.21
CA ASP A 117 -9.29 20.27 22.99
C ASP A 117 -10.16 19.12 23.50
N ILE A 118 -11.35 19.41 24.06
CA ILE A 118 -12.32 18.38 24.48
C ILE A 118 -12.70 17.48 23.31
N LEU A 119 -12.97 18.01 22.13
CA LEU A 119 -13.38 17.21 20.97
C LEU A 119 -12.25 16.30 20.46
N TYR A 120 -11.00 16.76 20.48
CA TYR A 120 -9.84 15.91 20.18
C TYR A 120 -9.72 14.78 21.20
N GLU A 121 -9.79 15.10 22.48
CA GLU A 121 -9.65 14.15 23.58
C GLU A 121 -10.83 13.15 23.64
N LEU A 122 -12.04 13.59 23.28
CA LEU A 122 -13.17 12.67 23.07
C LEU A 122 -12.88 11.69 21.92
N GLY A 123 -12.23 12.14 20.84
CA GLY A 123 -11.75 11.24 19.78
C GLY A 123 -10.81 10.16 20.31
N GLU A 124 -9.87 10.51 21.20
CA GLU A 124 -8.99 9.54 21.86
C GLU A 124 -9.78 8.53 22.72
N VAL A 125 -10.77 9.00 23.48
CA VAL A 125 -11.68 8.13 24.24
C VAL A 125 -12.40 7.15 23.32
N LEU A 126 -12.98 7.63 22.22
CA LEU A 126 -13.68 6.78 21.25
C LEU A 126 -12.74 5.68 20.72
N VAL A 127 -11.51 6.02 20.34
CA VAL A 127 -10.54 5.04 19.86
C VAL A 127 -10.13 4.03 20.93
N LEU A 128 -9.69 4.50 22.10
CA LEU A 128 -9.26 3.64 23.21
C LEU A 128 -10.36 2.67 23.65
N SER A 129 -11.61 3.12 23.60
CA SER A 129 -12.77 2.33 23.98
C SER A 129 -13.13 1.20 23.01
N THR A 130 -12.55 1.20 21.81
CA THR A 130 -12.61 0.04 20.88
C THR A 130 -11.61 -1.07 21.25
N GLY A 131 -10.90 -0.89 22.37
CA GLY A 131 -9.79 -1.73 22.81
C GLY A 131 -8.44 -1.32 22.23
N GLY A 132 -8.38 -0.13 21.61
CA GLY A 132 -7.20 0.45 20.94
C GLY A 132 -6.12 0.92 21.91
N VAL A 133 -5.16 1.68 21.37
CA VAL A 133 -3.97 2.15 22.11
C VAL A 133 -3.73 3.63 21.89
N ASN A 134 -3.11 4.28 22.88
CA ASN A 134 -2.57 5.63 22.80
C ASN A 134 -1.12 5.63 23.30
N LEU A 135 -0.17 5.44 22.39
CA LEU A 135 1.26 5.42 22.73
C LEU A 135 1.83 6.81 23.09
N GLY A 136 1.07 7.88 22.85
CA GLY A 136 1.36 9.21 23.38
C GLY A 136 1.06 9.32 24.89
N SER A 137 0.27 8.40 25.45
CA SER A 137 -0.07 8.38 26.87
C SER A 137 0.99 7.67 27.71
N ALA A 138 1.47 8.34 28.77
CA ALA A 138 2.41 7.76 29.71
C ALA A 138 1.85 6.55 30.49
N ALA A 139 0.52 6.39 30.53
CA ALA A 139 -0.16 5.30 31.23
C ALA A 139 -0.28 4.02 30.38
N GLN A 140 -0.06 4.08 29.06
CA GLN A 140 -0.31 2.97 28.13
C GLN A 140 0.49 1.71 28.47
N ALA A 141 1.80 1.82 28.70
CA ALA A 141 2.62 0.67 29.06
C ALA A 141 2.18 0.02 30.38
N GLY A 142 1.75 0.83 31.35
CA GLY A 142 1.22 0.34 32.63
C GLY A 142 -0.13 -0.34 32.47
N PHE A 143 -1.00 0.19 31.62
CA PHE A 143 -2.29 -0.40 31.26
C PHE A 143 -2.10 -1.76 30.60
N ASP A 144 -1.27 -1.85 29.57
CA ASP A 144 -1.02 -3.10 28.84
C ASP A 144 -0.45 -4.21 29.74
N GLN A 145 0.37 -3.85 30.72
CA GLN A 145 0.92 -4.80 31.69
C GLN A 145 -0.15 -5.46 32.57
N VAL A 146 -1.20 -4.73 32.94
CA VAL A 146 -2.26 -5.23 33.86
C VAL A 146 -3.58 -5.53 33.15
N ARG A 147 -3.71 -5.25 31.85
CA ARG A 147 -4.96 -5.35 31.07
C ARG A 147 -5.69 -6.68 31.25
N GLY A 148 -4.96 -7.79 31.29
CA GLY A 148 -5.53 -9.14 31.49
C GLY A 148 -6.15 -9.37 32.87
N ASP A 149 -5.76 -8.60 33.87
CA ASP A 149 -6.25 -8.67 35.25
C ASP A 149 -7.37 -7.65 35.54
N LEU A 150 -7.55 -6.63 34.70
CA LEU A 150 -8.59 -5.61 34.85
C LEU A 150 -9.99 -6.20 34.63
N ARG A 151 -10.96 -5.74 35.44
CA ARG A 151 -12.36 -6.16 35.32
C ARG A 151 -13.31 -4.97 35.39
N GLY A 152 -14.33 -5.01 34.53
CA GLY A 152 -15.49 -4.13 34.61
C GLY A 152 -16.28 -4.34 35.91
N ALA A 153 -17.19 -3.42 36.18
CA ALA A 153 -18.05 -3.34 37.34
C ALA A 153 -18.97 -4.57 37.49
N HIS A 154 -19.19 -5.34 36.43
CA HIS A 154 -19.93 -6.60 36.48
C HIS A 154 -19.07 -7.83 36.17
N GLY A 155 -17.74 -7.68 36.19
CA GLY A 155 -16.77 -8.77 36.03
C GLY A 155 -16.34 -9.03 34.59
N GLU A 156 -16.73 -8.19 33.64
CA GLU A 156 -16.29 -8.22 32.25
C GLU A 156 -14.77 -8.05 32.13
N THR A 157 -14.18 -8.72 31.16
CA THR A 157 -12.82 -8.44 30.70
C THR A 157 -12.76 -7.17 29.86
N MET A 158 -11.57 -6.59 29.67
CA MET A 158 -11.41 -5.40 28.81
C MET A 158 -11.83 -5.66 27.36
N ASP A 159 -11.61 -6.86 26.85
CA ASP A 159 -12.00 -7.23 25.49
C ASP A 159 -13.53 -7.37 25.36
N GLU A 160 -14.22 -7.88 26.38
CA GLU A 160 -15.70 -7.90 26.43
C GLU A 160 -16.29 -6.49 26.52
N LEU A 161 -15.72 -5.60 27.35
CA LEU A 161 -16.13 -4.20 27.40
C LEU A 161 -15.97 -3.53 26.03
N ALA A 162 -14.82 -3.74 25.36
CA ALA A 162 -14.54 -3.18 24.05
C ALA A 162 -15.57 -3.66 23.01
N ALA A 163 -15.90 -4.95 23.00
CA ALA A 163 -16.93 -5.50 22.12
C ALA A 163 -18.32 -4.88 22.37
N TYR A 164 -18.72 -4.69 23.63
CA TYR A 164 -19.99 -4.01 23.94
C TYR A 164 -20.01 -2.57 23.43
N ARG A 165 -18.88 -1.88 23.58
CA ARG A 165 -18.76 -0.49 23.15
C ARG A 165 -18.80 -0.33 21.63
N VAL A 166 -18.09 -1.18 20.90
CA VAL A 166 -18.14 -1.22 19.43
C VAL A 166 -19.58 -1.46 18.95
N ALA A 167 -20.30 -2.39 19.58
CA ALA A 167 -21.71 -2.62 19.25
C ALA A 167 -22.61 -1.40 19.51
N GLU A 168 -22.39 -0.66 20.61
CA GLU A 168 -23.13 0.59 20.85
C GLU A 168 -22.83 1.67 19.80
N TYR A 169 -21.56 1.81 19.38
CA TYR A 169 -21.20 2.75 18.33
C TYR A 169 -21.84 2.39 17.00
N GLN A 170 -21.89 1.11 16.66
CA GLN A 170 -22.55 0.61 15.45
C GLN A 170 -24.06 0.88 15.49
N GLU A 171 -24.74 0.63 16.62
CA GLU A 171 -26.18 0.93 16.77
C GLU A 171 -26.48 2.44 16.62
N ALA A 172 -25.59 3.27 17.18
CA ALA A 172 -25.70 4.73 17.12
C ALA A 172 -25.24 5.33 15.79
N GLY A 173 -24.43 4.62 15.00
CA GLY A 173 -23.69 5.14 13.84
C GLY A 173 -24.59 5.79 12.79
N ARG A 174 -25.67 5.11 12.40
CA ARG A 174 -26.64 5.62 11.41
C ARG A 174 -27.77 6.45 12.05
N LYS A 175 -27.63 6.91 13.30
CA LYS A 175 -28.63 7.76 13.98
C LYS A 175 -28.24 9.23 13.91
N VAL A 176 -29.25 10.08 13.80
CA VAL A 176 -29.08 11.54 13.78
C VAL A 176 -28.92 12.10 15.19
N PHE A 177 -27.93 12.97 15.36
CA PHE A 177 -27.64 13.74 16.57
C PHE A 177 -27.69 15.24 16.28
N GLY A 178 -27.94 16.03 17.33
CA GLY A 178 -28.10 17.49 17.22
C GLY A 178 -29.47 17.91 16.68
N GLN A 179 -29.99 19.04 17.18
CA GLN A 179 -31.28 19.58 16.73
C GLN A 179 -31.14 20.45 15.47
N VAL A 180 -29.95 21.02 15.25
CA VAL A 180 -29.70 22.03 14.20
C VAL A 180 -28.93 21.43 13.03
N ARG A 181 -27.84 20.71 13.29
CA ARG A 181 -26.98 20.13 12.23
C ARG A 181 -27.41 18.76 11.73
N GLN A 182 -28.14 18.01 12.55
CA GLN A 182 -28.62 16.66 12.24
C GLN A 182 -27.50 15.73 11.73
N THR A 183 -26.37 15.70 12.46
CA THR A 183 -25.18 14.92 12.10
C THR A 183 -25.33 13.45 12.48
N LEU A 184 -24.95 12.53 11.59
CA LEU A 184 -25.01 11.09 11.88
C LEU A 184 -23.91 10.68 12.87
N GLY A 185 -24.19 9.65 13.67
CA GLY A 185 -23.24 9.10 14.65
C GLY A 185 -21.90 8.68 14.04
N TYR A 186 -21.89 8.07 12.85
CA TYR A 186 -20.66 7.71 12.14
C TYR A 186 -19.91 8.94 11.63
N SER A 187 -20.60 10.00 11.21
CA SER A 187 -19.96 11.27 10.86
C SER A 187 -19.33 11.94 12.10
N LEU A 188 -19.94 11.81 13.28
CA LEU A 188 -19.37 12.27 14.55
C LEU A 188 -18.16 11.43 14.93
N PHE A 189 -18.28 10.11 14.89
CA PHE A 189 -17.18 9.19 15.17
C PHE A 189 -15.98 9.52 14.29
N SER A 190 -16.16 9.55 12.97
CA SER A 190 -15.10 9.85 12.00
C SER A 190 -14.41 11.18 12.28
N GLN A 191 -15.17 12.27 12.40
CA GLN A 191 -14.55 13.59 12.57
C GLN A 191 -13.81 13.72 13.90
N LEU A 192 -14.33 13.13 14.98
CA LEU A 192 -13.65 13.17 16.29
C LEU A 192 -12.39 12.31 16.29
N THR A 193 -12.48 11.07 15.81
CA THR A 193 -11.34 10.14 15.85
C THR A 193 -10.28 10.49 14.81
N GLY A 194 -10.67 10.90 13.61
CA GLY A 194 -9.74 11.36 12.56
C GLY A 194 -8.98 12.62 13.00
N ALA A 195 -9.67 13.60 13.58
CA ALA A 195 -9.01 14.80 14.11
C ALA A 195 -8.05 14.47 15.28
N ALA A 196 -8.42 13.50 16.14
CA ALA A 196 -7.53 13.02 17.19
C ALA A 196 -6.28 12.33 16.61
N ALA A 197 -6.45 11.46 15.61
CA ALA A 197 -5.35 10.77 14.93
C ALA A 197 -4.33 11.76 14.32
N GLN A 198 -4.82 12.82 13.66
CA GLN A 198 -3.96 13.86 13.07
C GLN A 198 -3.10 14.59 14.11
N ARG A 199 -3.58 14.73 15.36
CA ARG A 199 -2.86 15.36 16.47
C ARG A 199 -1.97 14.36 17.22
N ASN A 200 -2.32 13.09 17.20
CA ASN A 200 -1.69 12.03 17.99
C ASN A 200 -1.39 10.80 17.11
N PRO A 201 -0.20 10.73 16.50
CA PRO A 201 0.21 9.58 15.66
C PRO A 201 0.51 8.31 16.48
N GLY A 202 0.39 8.36 17.81
CA GLY A 202 0.46 7.18 18.68
C GLY A 202 -0.88 6.48 18.88
N LEU A 203 -1.95 6.94 18.23
CA LEU A 203 -3.33 6.47 18.42
C LEU A 203 -3.70 5.42 17.36
N ALA A 204 -4.26 4.27 17.76
CA ALA A 204 -4.80 3.27 16.82
C ALA A 204 -6.05 2.56 17.36
N LEU A 205 -6.93 2.17 16.45
CA LEU A 205 -8.17 1.43 16.76
C LEU A 205 -7.89 0.03 17.33
N GLY A 206 -8.78 -0.50 18.14
CA GLY A 206 -8.61 -1.84 18.71
C GLY A 206 -9.03 -2.96 17.77
N ALA A 207 -8.58 -4.18 18.05
CA ALA A 207 -8.97 -5.39 17.30
C ALA A 207 -10.50 -5.56 17.21
N GLY A 208 -11.23 -5.18 18.27
CA GLY A 208 -12.69 -5.27 18.32
C GLY A 208 -13.41 -4.46 17.24
N PHE A 209 -12.80 -3.40 16.71
CA PHE A 209 -13.37 -2.59 15.62
C PHE A 209 -13.46 -3.36 14.29
N TYR A 210 -12.52 -4.29 14.05
CA TYR A 210 -12.42 -5.07 12.82
C TYR A 210 -13.03 -6.47 12.93
N GLN A 211 -13.26 -6.96 14.16
CA GLN A 211 -13.80 -8.30 14.41
C GLN A 211 -15.31 -8.37 14.22
N GLU A 212 -15.78 -9.45 13.59
CA GLU A 212 -17.21 -9.75 13.54
C GLU A 212 -17.75 -10.08 14.94
N HIS A 213 -19.05 -9.85 15.12
CA HIS A 213 -19.77 -10.19 16.35
C HIS A 213 -20.85 -11.23 16.06
N ASP A 214 -21.27 -11.97 17.08
CA ASP A 214 -22.37 -12.95 16.96
C ASP A 214 -23.66 -12.36 16.35
N SER A 215 -23.83 -11.04 16.44
CA SER A 215 -24.99 -10.29 15.95
C SER A 215 -24.84 -9.61 14.59
N GLY A 216 -23.67 -9.65 13.93
CA GLY A 216 -23.48 -8.96 12.65
C GLY A 216 -22.03 -8.72 12.23
N PRO A 217 -21.83 -8.01 11.11
CA PRO A 217 -20.50 -7.65 10.62
C PRO A 217 -19.79 -6.71 11.62
N SER A 218 -18.46 -6.62 11.51
CA SER A 218 -17.67 -5.68 12.29
C SER A 218 -18.10 -4.22 12.04
N MET A 219 -17.80 -3.32 12.99
CA MET A 219 -18.09 -1.89 12.81
C MET A 219 -17.35 -1.31 11.59
N ALA A 220 -16.12 -1.76 11.33
CA ALA A 220 -15.38 -1.40 10.11
C ALA A 220 -16.15 -1.76 8.84
N ALA A 221 -16.69 -2.98 8.76
CA ALA A 221 -17.49 -3.43 7.62
C ALA A 221 -18.85 -2.71 7.51
N ASP A 222 -19.48 -2.36 8.63
CA ASP A 222 -20.70 -1.56 8.60
C ASP A 222 -20.46 -0.12 8.15
N ILE A 223 -19.32 0.48 8.49
CA ILE A 223 -18.91 1.80 7.97
C ILE A 223 -18.66 1.73 6.46
N VAL A 224 -17.95 0.71 5.97
CA VAL A 224 -17.76 0.51 4.51
C VAL A 224 -19.11 0.34 3.80
N THR A 225 -20.04 -0.40 4.39
CA THR A 225 -21.38 -0.57 3.83
C THR A 225 -22.17 0.74 3.83
N TRP A 226 -22.11 1.51 4.92
CA TRP A 226 -22.77 2.81 5.01
C TRP A 226 -22.20 3.83 4.01
N ASP A 227 -20.88 3.89 3.87
CA ASP A 227 -20.22 4.74 2.88
C ASP A 227 -20.60 4.34 1.44
N HIS A 228 -20.73 3.04 1.17
CA HIS A 228 -21.25 2.57 -0.12
C HIS A 228 -22.71 2.96 -0.36
N ASP A 229 -23.57 2.81 0.65
CA ASP A 229 -25.01 3.08 0.56
C ASP A 229 -25.31 4.57 0.35
N GLU A 230 -24.54 5.46 1.01
CA GLU A 230 -24.80 6.91 1.06
C GLU A 230 -23.74 7.74 0.31
N GLU A 231 -22.75 7.10 -0.30
CA GLU A 231 -21.67 7.74 -1.09
C GLU A 231 -20.91 8.85 -0.34
N VAL A 232 -20.78 8.73 0.98
CA VAL A 232 -20.31 9.79 1.89
C VAL A 232 -18.96 10.37 1.48
N GLY A 233 -17.97 9.53 1.17
CA GLY A 233 -16.66 9.99 0.70
C GLY A 233 -16.73 10.82 -0.58
N SER A 234 -17.57 10.43 -1.53
CA SER A 234 -17.80 11.18 -2.77
C SER A 234 -18.50 12.51 -2.47
N GLU A 235 -19.55 12.52 -1.65
CA GLU A 235 -20.24 13.75 -1.28
C GLU A 235 -19.29 14.77 -0.62
N VAL A 236 -18.42 14.30 0.28
CA VAL A 236 -17.40 15.14 0.95
C VAL A 236 -16.40 15.69 -0.06
N PHE A 237 -15.93 14.87 -1.00
CA PHE A 237 -14.96 15.27 -2.02
C PHE A 237 -15.50 16.40 -2.91
N HIS A 238 -16.78 16.37 -3.25
CA HIS A 238 -17.43 17.36 -4.09
C HIS A 238 -17.99 18.58 -3.33
N ALA A 239 -17.96 18.58 -1.98
CA ALA A 239 -18.56 19.63 -1.17
C ALA A 239 -17.76 20.95 -1.22
N ASP A 240 -18.46 22.10 -1.33
CA ASP A 240 -17.81 23.41 -1.39
C ASP A 240 -17.10 23.78 -0.06
N MET A 241 -15.93 24.40 -0.19
CA MET A 241 -15.13 25.02 0.87
C MET A 241 -15.91 26.06 1.69
N ALA A 242 -16.92 26.71 1.14
CA ALA A 242 -17.68 27.73 1.85
C ALA A 242 -18.78 27.18 2.79
N ASP A 243 -19.33 25.99 2.52
CA ASP A 243 -20.61 25.55 3.10
C ASP A 243 -20.51 24.37 4.09
N THR A 244 -19.34 23.75 4.23
CA THR A 244 -19.16 22.56 5.10
C THR A 244 -18.39 22.89 6.38
N GLU A 245 -19.06 22.78 7.53
CA GLU A 245 -18.51 23.09 8.86
C GLU A 245 -18.10 21.81 9.61
N LEU A 246 -16.80 21.65 9.87
CA LEU A 246 -16.22 20.53 10.63
C LEU A 246 -16.64 20.58 12.11
N MET A 247 -16.76 19.42 12.75
CA MET A 247 -16.94 19.34 14.20
C MET A 247 -15.69 19.82 14.95
N VAL A 248 -14.51 19.43 14.49
CA VAL A 248 -13.21 19.80 15.07
C VAL A 248 -12.13 19.65 13.99
N GLY A 249 -11.03 20.37 14.16
CA GLY A 249 -9.93 20.38 13.19
C GLY A 249 -10.17 21.32 12.01
N SER A 250 -9.23 21.27 11.06
CA SER A 250 -9.27 22.09 9.85
C SER A 250 -9.15 21.28 8.56
N ASP A 251 -8.76 20.00 8.66
CA ASP A 251 -8.67 19.12 7.53
C ASP A 251 -10.03 18.45 7.28
N ARG A 252 -10.54 18.56 6.06
CA ARG A 252 -11.84 18.03 5.66
C ARG A 252 -11.80 16.55 5.33
N SER A 253 -10.61 16.00 5.11
CA SER A 253 -10.42 14.59 4.85
C SER A 253 -11.08 13.72 5.93
N VAL A 254 -11.12 14.18 7.20
CA VAL A 254 -11.75 13.45 8.33
C VAL A 254 -13.28 13.40 8.29
N MET A 255 -13.92 14.12 7.36
CA MET A 255 -15.36 13.96 7.10
C MET A 255 -15.63 12.70 6.26
N ASP A 256 -14.66 12.26 5.47
CA ASP A 256 -14.68 10.94 4.86
C ASP A 256 -14.47 9.89 5.96
N PRO A 257 -15.47 9.04 6.23
CA PRO A 257 -15.39 8.07 7.30
C PRO A 257 -14.25 7.06 7.13
N LEU A 258 -13.92 6.71 5.88
CA LEU A 258 -12.86 5.76 5.62
C LEU A 258 -11.48 6.39 5.75
N HIS A 259 -11.32 7.67 5.43
CA HIS A 259 -10.04 8.35 5.66
C HIS A 259 -9.67 8.34 7.15
N SER A 260 -10.60 8.65 8.04
CA SER A 260 -10.37 8.58 9.49
C SER A 260 -10.08 7.16 9.97
N VAL A 261 -10.73 6.15 9.39
CA VAL A 261 -10.41 4.75 9.68
C VAL A 261 -8.98 4.43 9.24
N TYR A 262 -8.53 4.90 8.08
CA TYR A 262 -7.18 4.64 7.58
C TYR A 262 -6.10 5.23 8.49
N LEU A 263 -6.27 6.49 8.91
CA LEU A 263 -5.37 7.18 9.86
C LEU A 263 -5.19 6.49 11.22
N LEU A 264 -6.08 5.55 11.56
CA LEU A 264 -6.08 4.83 12.83
C LEU A 264 -5.83 3.32 12.67
N SER A 265 -5.59 2.88 11.44
CA SER A 265 -5.44 1.47 11.08
C SER A 265 -3.99 1.07 10.79
N ASP A 266 -3.08 2.02 10.61
CA ASP A 266 -1.65 1.73 10.49
C ASP A 266 -1.05 1.34 11.84
N THR A 267 0.16 0.75 11.83
CA THR A 267 0.92 0.58 13.06
C THR A 267 1.34 1.96 13.57
N PRO A 268 1.04 2.33 14.83
CA PRO A 268 1.39 3.64 15.37
C PRO A 268 2.89 4.01 15.19
N ASP A 269 3.16 5.26 14.82
CA ASP A 269 4.52 5.79 14.55
C ASP A 269 5.57 5.42 15.61
N PRO A 270 5.29 5.50 16.93
CA PRO A 270 6.28 5.14 17.95
C PRO A 270 6.73 3.68 17.92
N LEU A 271 5.92 2.77 17.37
CA LEU A 271 6.31 1.37 17.15
C LEU A 271 7.10 1.20 15.85
N CYS A 272 6.73 1.94 14.80
CA CYS A 272 7.43 1.94 13.51
C CYS A 272 8.87 2.49 13.62
N ALA A 273 9.10 3.46 14.50
CA ALA A 273 10.42 4.07 14.72
C ALA A 273 11.41 3.19 15.50
N ALA A 274 10.98 2.05 16.07
CA ALA A 274 11.83 1.18 16.87
C ALA A 274 12.69 0.24 15.99
N ALA A 275 14.00 0.19 16.24
CA ALA A 275 14.88 -0.75 15.54
C ALA A 275 14.59 -2.21 15.98
N GLY A 276 14.00 -2.99 15.08
CA GLY A 276 13.53 -4.36 15.37
C GLY A 276 12.26 -4.35 16.22
N PRO A 277 11.13 -3.86 15.67
CA PRO A 277 9.89 -3.72 16.42
C PRO A 277 9.37 -5.11 16.77
N ALA A 278 9.60 -5.54 18.01
CA ALA A 278 8.77 -6.58 18.61
C ALA A 278 7.41 -5.93 18.82
N VAL A 279 6.54 -6.10 17.84
CA VAL A 279 5.15 -5.67 17.90
C VAL A 279 4.53 -6.36 19.12
N GLY A 280 4.04 -5.58 20.09
CA GLY A 280 3.46 -6.15 21.31
C GLY A 280 2.25 -7.02 20.97
N PRO A 281 1.85 -7.96 21.85
CA PRO A 281 0.74 -8.89 21.58
C PRO A 281 -0.61 -8.20 21.32
N VAL A 282 -0.79 -6.98 21.83
CA VAL A 282 -1.97 -6.15 21.56
C VAL A 282 -2.02 -5.73 20.09
N GLU A 283 -0.89 -5.29 19.56
CA GLU A 283 -0.77 -4.80 18.20
C GLU A 283 -0.76 -5.95 17.18
N GLU A 284 -0.15 -7.10 17.51
CA GLU A 284 -0.25 -8.32 16.69
C GLU A 284 -1.71 -8.76 16.51
N ARG A 285 -2.49 -8.76 17.60
CA ARG A 285 -3.92 -9.09 17.57
C ARG A 285 -4.74 -8.07 16.77
N ARG A 286 -4.41 -6.79 16.87
CA ARG A 286 -5.05 -5.73 16.07
C ARG A 286 -4.80 -5.94 14.59
N LEU A 287 -3.53 -6.15 14.20
CA LEU A 287 -3.14 -6.39 12.81
C LEU A 287 -3.75 -7.69 12.25
N GLU A 288 -3.84 -8.75 13.05
CA GLU A 288 -4.55 -9.98 12.65
C GLU A 288 -6.03 -9.70 12.34
N ALA A 289 -6.72 -8.96 13.22
CA ALA A 289 -8.12 -8.58 13.01
C ALA A 289 -8.30 -7.67 11.77
N LEU A 290 -7.43 -6.68 11.59
CA LEU A 290 -7.39 -5.82 10.41
C LEU A 290 -7.19 -6.62 9.12
N ARG A 291 -6.23 -7.56 9.11
CA ARG A 291 -5.99 -8.45 7.97
C ARG A 291 -7.22 -9.31 7.66
N GLY A 292 -7.87 -9.85 8.69
CA GLY A 292 -9.13 -10.58 8.55
C GLY A 292 -10.22 -9.74 7.88
N PHE A 293 -10.40 -8.51 8.33
CA PHE A 293 -11.35 -7.55 7.76
C PHE A 293 -11.02 -7.21 6.29
N LEU A 294 -9.77 -6.83 5.98
CA LEU A 294 -9.36 -6.46 4.62
C LEU A 294 -9.52 -7.63 3.63
N ALA A 295 -9.29 -8.86 4.07
CA ALA A 295 -9.44 -10.06 3.26
C ALA A 295 -10.90 -10.54 3.13
N SER A 296 -11.81 -10.09 4.00
CA SER A 296 -13.23 -10.46 3.97
C SER A 296 -13.98 -9.79 2.81
N ASP A 297 -14.99 -10.48 2.27
CA ASP A 297 -15.84 -9.95 1.20
C ASP A 297 -16.76 -8.83 1.72
N THR A 298 -17.03 -7.85 0.85
CA THR A 298 -18.01 -6.78 1.10
C THR A 298 -19.41 -7.36 1.33
N GLY A 299 -20.20 -6.69 2.19
CA GLY A 299 -21.60 -7.05 2.44
C GLY A 299 -22.55 -6.79 1.26
N PHE A 300 -22.03 -6.18 0.19
CA PHE A 300 -22.74 -5.78 -1.02
C PHE A 300 -21.97 -6.23 -2.28
N SER A 301 -22.64 -6.19 -3.42
CA SER A 301 -22.07 -6.57 -4.72
C SER A 301 -21.73 -5.35 -5.56
N VAL A 302 -20.58 -5.35 -6.22
CA VAL A 302 -20.17 -4.31 -7.17
C VAL A 302 -19.95 -4.89 -8.56
N ASP A 303 -20.12 -4.07 -9.59
CA ASP A 303 -19.79 -4.44 -10.97
C ASP A 303 -18.27 -4.44 -11.15
N ALA A 304 -17.69 -5.57 -11.59
CA ALA A 304 -16.29 -5.58 -12.03
C ALA A 304 -16.17 -6.00 -13.49
N VAL A 305 -15.24 -5.38 -14.20
CA VAL A 305 -15.01 -5.56 -15.65
C VAL A 305 -14.83 -7.03 -16.06
N GLU A 306 -14.28 -7.86 -15.18
CA GLU A 306 -14.03 -9.28 -15.42
C GLU A 306 -15.25 -10.19 -15.19
N MET A 307 -16.30 -9.71 -14.54
CA MET A 307 -17.49 -10.49 -14.22
C MET A 307 -18.71 -10.00 -15.01
N LEU A 308 -19.52 -10.95 -15.49
CA LEU A 308 -20.75 -10.64 -16.22
C LEU A 308 -21.88 -10.10 -15.32
N ARG A 309 -21.71 -10.11 -14.01
CA ARG A 309 -22.71 -9.70 -13.00
C ARG A 309 -22.03 -9.14 -11.76
N PRO A 310 -22.72 -8.26 -11.00
CA PRO A 310 -22.25 -7.79 -9.71
C PRO A 310 -21.96 -8.95 -8.75
N PHE A 311 -20.88 -8.87 -7.97
CA PHE A 311 -20.49 -9.85 -6.96
C PHE A 311 -19.83 -9.17 -5.75
N PRO A 312 -19.92 -9.76 -4.55
CA PRO A 312 -19.10 -9.35 -3.41
C PRO A 312 -17.63 -9.56 -3.74
N MET A 313 -16.77 -8.66 -3.28
CA MET A 313 -15.33 -8.78 -3.43
C MET A 313 -14.63 -8.47 -2.13
N SER A 314 -13.36 -8.85 -2.00
CA SER A 314 -12.60 -8.50 -0.80
C SER A 314 -12.64 -6.99 -0.54
N THR A 315 -12.70 -6.65 0.74
CA THR A 315 -12.74 -5.25 1.19
C THR A 315 -11.49 -4.50 0.74
N ALA A 316 -10.31 -5.13 0.77
CA ALA A 316 -9.08 -4.56 0.22
C ALA A 316 -9.23 -4.17 -1.26
N ARG A 317 -9.80 -5.05 -2.10
CA ARG A 317 -10.01 -4.78 -3.53
C ARG A 317 -11.02 -3.66 -3.74
N TYR A 318 -12.12 -3.68 -2.99
CA TYR A 318 -13.18 -2.67 -3.08
C TYR A 318 -12.63 -1.28 -2.76
N LEU A 319 -11.96 -1.14 -1.62
CA LEU A 319 -11.39 0.13 -1.16
C LEU A 319 -10.24 0.61 -2.04
N THR A 320 -9.52 -0.29 -2.71
CA THR A 320 -8.42 0.11 -3.60
C THR A 320 -8.92 0.77 -4.89
N GLY A 321 -10.05 0.35 -5.48
CA GLY A 321 -10.42 0.86 -6.82
C GLY A 321 -11.88 0.72 -7.26
N HIS A 322 -12.80 0.30 -6.38
CA HIS A 322 -14.25 0.29 -6.65
C HIS A 322 -15.03 1.31 -5.83
N ARG A 323 -14.38 1.97 -4.87
CA ARG A 323 -14.93 3.10 -4.10
C ARG A 323 -14.88 4.42 -4.88
N VAL A 324 -15.10 4.36 -6.19
CA VAL A 324 -14.88 5.45 -7.15
C VAL A 324 -16.22 6.00 -7.64
N ASP A 325 -16.31 7.31 -7.78
CA ASP A 325 -17.50 8.01 -8.31
C ASP A 325 -17.07 9.32 -8.98
N GLY A 326 -17.61 9.66 -10.16
CA GLY A 326 -17.21 10.91 -10.80
C GLY A 326 -15.69 11.01 -11.02
N ASP A 327 -15.10 12.11 -10.56
CA ASP A 327 -13.65 12.37 -10.47
C ASP A 327 -13.07 12.06 -9.07
N PHE A 328 -13.89 11.61 -8.12
CA PHE A 328 -13.45 11.11 -6.82
C PHE A 328 -12.73 9.76 -7.00
N PRO A 329 -11.42 9.67 -6.68
CA PRO A 329 -10.64 8.45 -6.88
C PRO A 329 -10.87 7.38 -5.80
N GLY A 330 -11.69 7.68 -4.79
CA GLY A 330 -11.89 6.85 -3.60
C GLY A 330 -11.11 7.31 -2.37
N PHE A 331 -10.29 8.36 -2.48
CA PHE A 331 -9.43 8.87 -1.40
C PHE A 331 -9.43 10.40 -1.35
N GLN A 332 -9.32 10.94 -0.13
CA GLN A 332 -9.18 12.39 0.10
C GLN A 332 -7.73 12.88 -0.01
N ASP A 333 -6.76 11.98 0.19
CA ASP A 333 -5.33 12.25 0.32
C ASP A 333 -4.50 11.60 -0.81
N GLY A 334 -5.16 11.23 -1.92
CA GLY A 334 -4.56 10.46 -3.00
C GLY A 334 -4.18 9.01 -2.62
N GLY A 335 -4.66 8.54 -1.47
CA GLY A 335 -4.46 7.19 -0.94
C GLY A 335 -3.19 7.01 -0.10
N GLU A 336 -2.68 8.08 0.51
CA GLU A 336 -1.51 8.02 1.41
C GLU A 336 -1.80 7.13 2.63
N ALA A 337 -2.85 7.46 3.41
CA ALA A 337 -3.18 6.73 4.63
C ALA A 337 -3.58 5.28 4.34
N PHE A 338 -4.39 5.05 3.28
CA PHE A 338 -4.78 3.69 2.91
C PHE A 338 -3.61 2.85 2.39
N GLY A 339 -2.69 3.46 1.64
CA GLY A 339 -1.49 2.80 1.15
C GLY A 339 -0.58 2.31 2.29
N ASP A 340 -0.46 3.10 3.37
CA ASP A 340 0.30 2.69 4.56
C ASP A 340 -0.36 1.49 5.27
N VAL A 341 -1.67 1.56 5.48
CA VAL A 341 -2.47 0.46 6.04
C VAL A 341 -2.26 -0.83 5.25
N LEU A 342 -2.31 -0.78 3.92
CA LEU A 342 -2.07 -1.94 3.07
C LEU A 342 -0.61 -2.41 3.13
N ALA A 343 0.36 -1.51 3.19
CA ALA A 343 1.77 -1.86 3.29
C ALA A 343 2.08 -2.61 4.59
N ASP A 344 1.46 -2.21 5.69
CA ASP A 344 1.60 -2.86 6.99
C ASP A 344 0.83 -4.18 7.07
N ALA A 345 -0.43 -4.19 6.61
CA ALA A 345 -1.28 -5.39 6.62
C ALA A 345 -0.79 -6.49 5.65
N SER A 346 -0.06 -6.14 4.59
CA SER A 346 0.50 -7.10 3.63
C SER A 346 1.98 -7.42 3.85
N ARG A 347 2.66 -6.74 4.79
CA ARG A 347 4.07 -6.99 5.11
C ARG A 347 4.26 -8.48 5.45
N PRO A 348 5.30 -9.17 4.94
CA PRO A 348 5.60 -10.53 5.40
C PRO A 348 5.86 -10.57 6.91
N ASP A 349 5.73 -11.75 7.49
CA ASP A 349 6.10 -11.95 8.89
C ASP A 349 7.59 -11.57 9.10
N PRO A 350 7.89 -10.66 10.05
CA PRO A 350 9.27 -10.22 10.30
C PRO A 350 10.16 -11.33 10.89
N ASP A 351 9.59 -12.39 11.46
CA ASP A 351 10.33 -13.55 11.95
C ASP A 351 10.79 -14.45 10.79
N THR A 352 11.85 -13.96 10.12
CA THR A 352 12.54 -14.68 9.04
C THR A 352 13.25 -15.95 9.49
N ASP A 353 13.46 -16.14 10.81
CA ASP A 353 14.09 -17.31 11.42
C ASP A 353 13.09 -18.39 11.86
N ALA A 354 11.78 -18.11 11.76
CA ALA A 354 10.75 -19.03 12.18
C ALA A 354 10.83 -20.38 11.46
N ASP A 355 10.65 -21.46 12.22
CA ASP A 355 10.58 -22.80 11.62
C ASP A 355 9.23 -23.02 10.95
N TRP A 356 9.18 -22.78 9.64
CA TRP A 356 8.02 -23.05 8.79
C TRP A 356 7.83 -24.53 8.43
N ARG A 357 8.50 -25.44 9.14
CA ARG A 357 8.25 -26.88 9.03
C ARG A 357 7.06 -27.25 9.90
N SER A 358 6.07 -27.89 9.28
CA SER A 358 4.98 -28.52 10.00
C SER A 358 5.53 -29.47 11.09
N PRO A 359 5.02 -29.41 12.33
CA PRO A 359 5.54 -30.22 13.42
C PRO A 359 5.42 -31.72 13.08
N ASP A 360 6.49 -32.47 13.30
CA ASP A 360 6.49 -33.92 13.06
C ASP A 360 5.91 -34.63 14.28
N PRO A 361 4.74 -35.31 14.17
CA PRO A 361 4.14 -36.00 15.31
C PRO A 361 5.06 -37.06 15.92
N SER A 362 6.03 -37.60 15.18
CA SER A 362 6.99 -38.57 15.71
C SER A 362 8.02 -37.97 16.68
N ALA A 363 8.14 -36.63 16.74
CA ALA A 363 8.96 -35.93 17.71
C ALA A 363 8.31 -35.85 19.11
N TYR A 364 7.03 -36.19 19.24
CA TYR A 364 6.24 -36.07 20.46
C TYR A 364 5.91 -37.44 21.04
N ALA A 365 5.95 -37.57 22.37
CA ALA A 365 5.78 -38.85 23.05
C ALA A 365 4.38 -39.45 22.85
N GLY A 366 3.34 -38.61 22.79
CA GLY A 366 1.96 -38.98 22.49
C GLY A 366 1.62 -39.03 20.99
N GLY A 367 2.57 -38.76 20.10
CA GLY A 367 2.29 -38.68 18.67
C GLY A 367 1.32 -37.54 18.34
N LYS A 368 0.32 -37.83 17.51
CA LYS A 368 -0.71 -36.86 17.08
C LYS A 368 -1.68 -36.42 18.18
N ASP A 369 -1.75 -37.18 19.27
CA ASP A 369 -2.64 -36.92 20.39
C ASP A 369 -1.90 -36.22 21.55
N ASP A 370 -0.61 -35.92 21.39
CA ASP A 370 0.18 -35.19 22.37
C ASP A 370 -0.30 -33.72 22.45
N PRO A 371 -0.66 -33.19 23.63
CA PRO A 371 -1.10 -31.80 23.77
C PRO A 371 -0.11 -30.78 23.21
N ALA A 372 1.20 -31.02 23.35
CA ALA A 372 2.23 -30.12 22.83
C ALA A 372 2.28 -30.16 21.29
N TYR A 373 2.05 -31.33 20.67
CA TYR A 373 1.92 -31.42 19.21
C TYR A 373 0.70 -30.65 18.71
N LEU A 374 -0.43 -30.73 19.42
CA LEU A 374 -1.64 -30.00 19.04
C LEU A 374 -1.42 -28.49 19.13
N GLU A 375 -0.78 -28.02 20.20
CA GLU A 375 -0.42 -26.60 20.38
C GLU A 375 0.53 -26.11 19.27
N ASP A 376 1.62 -26.83 19.00
CA ASP A 376 2.58 -26.48 17.94
C ASP A 376 1.95 -26.54 16.55
N ARG A 377 1.04 -27.49 16.30
CA ARG A 377 0.30 -27.60 15.03
C ARG A 377 -0.67 -26.44 14.86
N ASP A 378 -1.43 -26.10 15.90
CA ASP A 378 -2.41 -25.02 15.83
C ASP A 378 -1.69 -23.67 15.66
N ALA A 379 -0.53 -23.47 16.29
CA ALA A 379 0.34 -22.31 16.06
C ALA A 379 0.89 -22.26 14.62
N TYR A 380 1.35 -23.40 14.08
CA TYR A 380 1.78 -23.50 12.68
C TYR A 380 0.65 -23.18 11.69
N ASP A 381 -0.55 -23.72 11.92
CA ASP A 381 -1.72 -23.51 11.06
C ASP A 381 -2.19 -22.04 11.12
N ALA A 382 -2.16 -21.40 12.29
CA ALA A 382 -2.44 -19.98 12.45
C ALA A 382 -1.43 -19.12 11.69
N LYS A 383 -0.12 -19.41 11.84
CA LYS A 383 0.95 -18.71 11.12
C LYS A 383 0.79 -18.82 9.61
N LYS A 384 0.44 -20.02 9.13
CA LYS A 384 0.19 -20.27 7.70
C LYS A 384 -1.05 -19.53 7.19
N ALA A 385 -2.10 -19.43 8.00
CA ALA A 385 -3.31 -18.67 7.66
C ALA A 385 -3.01 -17.17 7.57
N ASP A 386 -2.21 -16.64 8.51
CA ASP A 386 -1.78 -15.23 8.51
C ASP A 386 -0.93 -14.87 7.28
N ASP A 387 0.05 -15.72 6.93
CA ASP A 387 0.86 -15.57 5.70
C ASP A 387 -0.02 -15.55 4.44
N LYS A 388 -1.07 -16.39 4.42
CA LYS A 388 -2.05 -16.38 3.34
C LYS A 388 -2.81 -15.06 3.26
N LEU A 389 -3.30 -14.53 4.39
CA LEU A 389 -4.02 -13.26 4.44
C LEU A 389 -3.16 -12.09 3.94
N ARG A 390 -1.90 -12.01 4.36
CA ARG A 390 -0.95 -10.98 3.90
C ARG A 390 -0.80 -10.97 2.39
N ALA A 391 -0.63 -12.14 1.78
CA ALA A 391 -0.54 -12.29 0.34
C ALA A 391 -1.88 -12.03 -0.37
N GLU A 392 -3.01 -12.39 0.23
CA GLU A 392 -4.35 -12.07 -0.31
C GLU A 392 -4.59 -10.57 -0.36
N ILE A 393 -4.18 -9.82 0.68
CA ILE A 393 -4.30 -8.36 0.71
C ILE A 393 -3.45 -7.74 -0.41
N ALA A 394 -2.19 -8.15 -0.57
CA ALA A 394 -1.34 -7.68 -1.68
C ALA A 394 -1.91 -8.04 -3.06
N ALA A 395 -2.47 -9.25 -3.23
CA ALA A 395 -3.09 -9.66 -4.49
C ALA A 395 -4.33 -8.81 -4.82
N ASN A 396 -5.17 -8.56 -3.82
CA ASN A 396 -6.38 -7.76 -3.96
C ASN A 396 -6.07 -6.27 -4.17
N PHE A 397 -4.98 -5.75 -3.60
CA PHE A 397 -4.44 -4.44 -3.95
C PHE A 397 -4.08 -4.36 -5.44
N VAL A 398 -3.29 -5.31 -5.96
CA VAL A 398 -2.87 -5.29 -7.38
C VAL A 398 -4.08 -5.32 -8.33
N VAL A 399 -5.06 -6.19 -8.06
CA VAL A 399 -6.26 -6.27 -8.89
C VAL A 399 -7.17 -5.06 -8.69
N GLY A 400 -7.35 -4.58 -7.46
CA GLY A 400 -8.16 -3.41 -7.16
C GLY A 400 -7.59 -2.13 -7.77
N TYR A 401 -6.26 -1.96 -7.78
CA TYR A 401 -5.60 -0.85 -8.44
C TYR A 401 -5.83 -0.91 -9.96
N GLN A 402 -5.73 -2.09 -10.56
CA GLN A 402 -6.07 -2.28 -11.96
C GLN A 402 -7.55 -1.98 -12.24
N ASP A 403 -8.46 -2.34 -11.32
CA ASP A 403 -9.88 -2.01 -11.44
C ASP A 403 -10.11 -0.49 -11.43
N GLY A 404 -9.39 0.26 -10.58
CA GLY A 404 -9.40 1.72 -10.58
C GLY A 404 -8.90 2.33 -11.90
N LEU A 405 -7.83 1.77 -12.49
CA LEU A 405 -7.36 2.18 -13.82
C LEU A 405 -8.31 1.81 -14.97
N ASP A 406 -9.14 0.79 -14.77
CA ASP A 406 -10.15 0.35 -15.72
C ASP A 406 -11.48 1.08 -15.54
N TRP A 407 -11.69 1.76 -14.41
CA TRP A 407 -12.88 2.56 -14.13
C TRP A 407 -13.08 3.57 -15.27
N ARG A 408 -14.22 3.43 -15.96
CA ARG A 408 -14.64 4.12 -17.20
C ARG A 408 -14.12 3.61 -18.54
N ARG A 409 -13.37 2.51 -18.69
CA ARG A 409 -12.99 1.97 -20.03
C ARG A 409 -14.19 1.30 -20.76
N GLY A 410 -15.07 2.10 -21.37
CA GLY A 410 -16.34 1.62 -21.96
C GLY A 410 -16.66 2.00 -23.42
N SER A 411 -16.13 3.09 -23.99
CA SER A 411 -16.37 3.45 -25.40
C SER A 411 -15.26 4.33 -26.02
N PRO A 412 -14.86 4.16 -27.29
CA PRO A 412 -13.73 4.90 -27.91
C PRO A 412 -13.85 6.44 -27.96
N GLN A 413 -15.04 6.99 -27.70
CA GLN A 413 -15.28 8.44 -27.69
C GLN A 413 -15.01 9.07 -26.32
N ASP A 414 -14.95 8.24 -25.28
CA ASP A 414 -14.63 8.66 -23.91
C ASP A 414 -13.11 8.63 -23.64
N ASP A 415 -12.25 8.16 -24.59
CA ASP A 415 -10.79 8.00 -24.39
C ASP A 415 -10.04 9.32 -24.25
N VAL A 416 -10.57 10.39 -24.86
CA VAL A 416 -9.94 11.71 -24.86
C VAL A 416 -10.15 12.46 -23.53
N GLU A 417 -11.08 12.02 -22.69
CA GLU A 417 -11.30 12.55 -21.33
C GLU A 417 -10.60 11.69 -20.23
N ARG A 418 -9.86 10.62 -20.61
CA ARG A 418 -9.38 9.56 -19.71
C ARG A 418 -7.90 9.62 -19.33
N GLU A 419 -7.08 10.33 -20.09
CA GLU A 419 -5.67 10.48 -19.83
C GLU A 419 -5.31 11.97 -19.88
N VAL A 420 -4.69 12.50 -18.82
CA VAL A 420 -4.18 13.87 -18.83
C VAL A 420 -2.69 13.79 -19.14
N ASP A 421 -2.31 14.30 -20.31
CA ASP A 421 -0.93 14.17 -20.83
C ASP A 421 -0.46 12.72 -21.02
N GLY A 422 -1.39 11.77 -21.21
CA GLY A 422 -1.11 10.32 -21.37
C GLY A 422 -0.91 9.53 -20.07
N GLU A 423 -1.19 10.16 -18.93
CA GLU A 423 -1.28 9.51 -17.62
C GLU A 423 -2.77 9.22 -17.28
N PRO A 424 -3.12 8.00 -16.81
CA PRO A 424 -4.49 7.69 -16.38
C PRO A 424 -5.01 8.66 -15.31
N THR A 425 -6.18 9.26 -15.51
CA THR A 425 -6.76 10.24 -14.57
C THR A 425 -6.89 9.68 -13.15
N TRP A 426 -7.37 8.44 -13.01
CA TRP A 426 -7.46 7.78 -11.71
C TRP A 426 -6.08 7.56 -11.07
N GLY A 427 -5.09 7.10 -11.84
CA GLY A 427 -3.72 6.90 -11.34
C GLY A 427 -3.08 8.21 -10.86
N ARG A 428 -3.29 9.32 -11.59
CA ARG A 428 -2.84 10.65 -11.18
C ARG A 428 -3.48 11.10 -9.86
N ALA A 429 -4.80 10.93 -9.75
CA ALA A 429 -5.55 11.28 -8.54
C ALA A 429 -5.17 10.39 -7.34
N SER A 430 -4.78 9.13 -7.60
CA SER A 430 -4.28 8.15 -6.63
C SER A 430 -2.75 8.09 -6.54
N SER A 431 -2.05 9.18 -6.83
CA SER A 431 -0.58 9.20 -6.94
C SER A 431 0.15 8.81 -5.65
N ARG A 432 -0.42 9.07 -4.46
CA ARG A 432 0.16 8.63 -3.19
C ARG A 432 0.02 7.12 -3.01
N LEU A 433 -1.13 6.54 -3.36
CA LEU A 433 -1.33 5.09 -3.40
C LEU A 433 -0.39 4.41 -4.42
N ARG A 434 -0.16 5.05 -5.58
CA ARG A 434 0.80 4.60 -6.60
C ARG A 434 2.20 4.41 -6.00
N SER A 435 2.66 5.40 -5.23
CA SER A 435 3.96 5.37 -4.56
C SER A 435 4.08 4.20 -3.56
N TRP A 436 2.99 3.84 -2.87
CA TRP A 436 2.94 2.70 -1.96
C TRP A 436 3.02 1.33 -2.65
N ALA A 437 2.70 1.26 -3.95
CA ALA A 437 2.67 -0.01 -4.69
C ALA A 437 4.02 -0.73 -4.65
N GLY A 438 5.14 0.02 -4.66
CA GLY A 438 6.49 -0.55 -4.52
C GLY A 438 6.64 -1.35 -3.23
N THR A 439 6.20 -0.78 -2.10
CA THR A 439 6.29 -1.39 -0.77
C THR A 439 5.33 -2.57 -0.61
N ILE A 440 4.09 -2.43 -1.08
CA ILE A 440 3.04 -3.47 -0.97
C ILE A 440 3.38 -4.70 -1.82
N ILE A 441 3.85 -4.49 -3.05
CA ILE A 441 4.00 -5.58 -4.04
C ILE A 441 5.36 -6.29 -3.91
N SER A 442 6.45 -5.56 -3.64
CA SER A 442 7.82 -6.11 -3.67
C SER A 442 8.00 -7.44 -2.91
N PRO A 443 7.48 -7.59 -1.68
CA PRO A 443 7.67 -8.82 -0.91
C PRO A 443 7.00 -10.05 -1.54
N HIS A 444 5.98 -9.84 -2.38
CA HIS A 444 5.16 -10.89 -2.98
C HIS A 444 5.51 -11.17 -4.45
N LEU A 445 6.50 -10.46 -5.02
CA LEU A 445 6.86 -10.52 -6.45
C LEU A 445 7.26 -11.92 -6.91
N SER A 446 7.91 -12.71 -6.06
CA SER A 446 8.30 -14.09 -6.36
C SER A 446 7.09 -14.95 -6.76
N GLY A 447 5.99 -14.85 -6.01
CA GLY A 447 4.74 -15.53 -6.32
C GLY A 447 4.07 -14.99 -7.58
N MET A 448 4.02 -13.65 -7.71
CA MET A 448 3.42 -12.98 -8.87
C MET A 448 4.16 -13.29 -10.19
N ALA A 449 5.50 -13.33 -10.18
CA ALA A 449 6.31 -13.63 -11.36
C ALA A 449 5.93 -14.99 -11.96
N ASN A 450 5.81 -16.01 -11.10
CA ASN A 450 5.37 -17.34 -11.51
C ASN A 450 3.97 -17.28 -12.15
N SER A 451 3.05 -16.55 -11.55
CA SER A 451 1.69 -16.45 -12.07
C SER A 451 1.56 -15.69 -13.39
N LEU A 452 2.39 -14.68 -13.63
CA LEU A 452 2.40 -13.95 -14.90
C LEU A 452 3.02 -14.80 -16.03
N GLY A 453 3.99 -15.65 -15.70
CA GLY A 453 4.66 -16.54 -16.66
C GLY A 453 3.84 -17.79 -17.07
N GLU A 454 2.94 -18.27 -16.22
CA GLU A 454 2.16 -19.50 -16.49
C GLU A 454 0.78 -19.21 -17.13
N ARG A 455 0.36 -20.09 -18.07
CA ARG A 455 -1.02 -20.13 -18.57
C ARG A 455 -1.83 -21.09 -17.69
N TYR A 456 -2.49 -20.56 -16.66
CA TYR A 456 -3.40 -21.37 -15.85
C TYR A 456 -4.71 -21.71 -16.59
N PRO A 457 -5.36 -22.85 -16.26
CA PRO A 457 -6.67 -23.17 -16.80
C PRO A 457 -7.72 -22.12 -16.40
N ILE A 458 -8.75 -21.99 -17.25
CA ILE A 458 -9.75 -20.89 -17.28
C ILE A 458 -10.64 -20.79 -16.02
N ASN A 459 -10.49 -21.70 -15.05
CA ASN A 459 -11.40 -21.83 -13.89
C ASN A 459 -10.77 -21.40 -12.54
N VAL A 460 -9.74 -20.57 -12.55
CA VAL A 460 -9.07 -20.07 -11.34
C VAL A 460 -9.50 -18.63 -11.12
N HIS A 461 -9.89 -18.24 -9.90
CA HIS A 461 -10.07 -16.83 -9.52
C HIS A 461 -8.73 -16.26 -9.04
N THR A 462 -8.54 -14.93 -9.04
CA THR A 462 -7.33 -14.38 -8.40
C THR A 462 -7.35 -14.70 -6.91
N LEU A 463 -6.34 -15.41 -6.43
CA LEU A 463 -6.29 -15.93 -5.06
C LEU A 463 -4.85 -16.23 -4.62
N ALA A 464 -4.59 -16.15 -3.32
CA ALA A 464 -3.34 -16.65 -2.76
C ALA A 464 -3.47 -18.13 -2.40
N ILE A 465 -2.43 -18.91 -2.71
CA ILE A 465 -2.36 -20.33 -2.36
C ILE A 465 -1.20 -20.54 -1.40
N GLY A 466 -1.51 -20.99 -0.18
CA GLY A 466 -0.51 -21.38 0.79
C GLY A 466 0.31 -22.58 0.30
N GLY A 467 1.63 -22.48 0.37
CA GLY A 467 2.53 -23.55 -0.05
C GLY A 467 2.61 -24.75 0.90
N MET A 468 3.43 -25.74 0.53
CA MET A 468 3.67 -26.96 1.33
C MET A 468 4.65 -26.74 2.48
N ARG A 469 5.53 -25.74 2.36
CA ARG A 469 6.34 -25.20 3.46
C ARG A 469 5.78 -23.80 3.71
N GLY A 470 5.61 -23.40 4.96
CA GLY A 470 5.16 -22.04 5.23
C GLY A 470 6.18 -21.02 4.71
N HIS A 471 5.74 -19.79 4.42
CA HIS A 471 6.47 -18.77 3.64
C HIS A 471 6.50 -18.98 2.10
N ASP A 472 5.89 -20.05 1.59
CA ASP A 472 5.73 -20.31 0.14
C ASP A 472 4.35 -19.86 -0.40
N THR A 473 3.66 -18.91 0.24
CA THR A 473 2.38 -18.43 -0.28
C THR A 473 2.59 -17.75 -1.63
N VAL A 474 1.89 -18.24 -2.65
CA VAL A 474 1.99 -17.72 -4.01
C VAL A 474 0.67 -17.09 -4.45
N ILE A 475 0.78 -15.89 -5.02
CA ILE A 475 -0.34 -15.21 -5.67
C ILE A 475 -0.57 -15.85 -7.03
N LYS A 476 -1.83 -16.22 -7.32
CA LYS A 476 -2.24 -16.67 -8.65
C LYS A 476 -3.29 -15.74 -9.21
N PHE A 477 -3.01 -15.19 -10.38
CA PHE A 477 -3.94 -14.38 -11.16
C PHE A 477 -4.77 -15.29 -12.08
N ASP A 478 -6.07 -15.01 -12.13
CA ASP A 478 -6.94 -15.58 -13.16
C ASP A 478 -6.59 -15.05 -14.56
N PRO A 479 -7.05 -15.70 -15.64
CA PRO A 479 -6.71 -15.26 -17.00
C PRO A 479 -7.15 -13.83 -17.34
N SER A 480 -8.27 -13.35 -16.78
CA SER A 480 -8.76 -11.98 -17.01
C SER A 480 -7.86 -10.97 -16.31
N SER A 481 -7.61 -11.14 -15.01
CA SER A 481 -6.68 -10.31 -14.25
C SER A 481 -5.30 -10.29 -14.90
N ARG A 482 -4.75 -11.47 -15.25
CA ARG A 482 -3.46 -11.57 -15.97
C ARG A 482 -3.47 -10.82 -17.30
N TYR A 483 -4.56 -10.86 -18.05
CA TYR A 483 -4.68 -10.11 -19.30
C TYR A 483 -4.63 -8.60 -19.05
N ARG A 484 -5.44 -8.09 -18.11
CA ARG A 484 -5.52 -6.67 -17.76
C ARG A 484 -4.17 -6.13 -17.25
N LEU A 485 -3.52 -6.86 -16.35
CA LEU A 485 -2.20 -6.51 -15.80
C LEU A 485 -1.07 -6.48 -16.84
N LEU A 486 -1.23 -7.11 -18.01
CA LEU A 486 -0.21 -7.10 -19.08
C LEU A 486 -0.60 -6.20 -20.27
N ASN A 487 -1.85 -5.73 -20.30
CA ASN A 487 -2.36 -4.90 -21.38
C ASN A 487 -1.85 -3.45 -21.29
N ARG A 488 -2.24 -2.61 -22.24
CA ARG A 488 -2.02 -1.16 -22.18
C ARG A 488 -2.83 -0.54 -21.06
N GLY A 489 -2.26 0.46 -20.38
CA GLY A 489 -2.88 1.06 -19.20
C GLY A 489 -2.91 0.11 -18.00
N SER A 490 -2.00 -0.88 -17.98
CA SER A 490 -1.81 -1.75 -16.83
C SER A 490 -1.23 -1.00 -15.64
N ILE A 491 -1.41 -1.53 -14.44
CA ILE A 491 -0.72 -1.05 -13.22
C ILE A 491 0.77 -0.79 -13.46
N PHE A 492 1.51 -1.71 -14.09
CA PHE A 492 2.96 -1.53 -14.29
C PHE A 492 3.31 -0.33 -15.17
N GLU A 493 2.43 0.02 -16.12
CA GLU A 493 2.60 1.20 -16.95
C GLU A 493 2.27 2.47 -16.16
N ASP A 494 1.20 2.43 -15.36
CA ASP A 494 0.81 3.55 -14.50
C ASP A 494 1.85 3.84 -13.41
N LEU A 495 2.42 2.80 -12.78
CA LEU A 495 3.48 2.95 -11.78
C LEU A 495 4.74 3.65 -12.34
N ALA A 496 4.93 3.68 -13.67
CA ALA A 496 6.07 4.38 -14.27
C ALA A 496 5.90 5.92 -14.28
N PHE A 497 4.69 6.42 -13.99
CA PHE A 497 4.45 7.84 -13.72
C PHE A 497 4.76 8.22 -12.26
N ASP A 498 5.10 7.25 -11.39
CA ASP A 498 5.59 7.54 -10.05
C ASP A 498 7.01 8.12 -10.12
N ALA A 499 7.13 9.41 -9.84
CA ALA A 499 8.39 10.15 -9.93
C ALA A 499 8.54 11.14 -8.76
N PRO A 500 8.59 10.64 -7.50
CA PRO A 500 8.81 11.49 -6.34
C PRO A 500 10.14 12.23 -6.47
N ALA A 501 10.15 13.50 -6.06
CA ALA A 501 11.36 14.30 -6.05
C ALA A 501 12.36 13.74 -5.03
N VAL A 502 13.65 13.73 -5.37
CA VAL A 502 14.71 13.43 -4.41
C VAL A 502 14.87 14.64 -3.49
N THR A 503 14.68 14.44 -2.18
CA THR A 503 14.85 15.47 -1.15
C THR A 503 16.28 15.53 -0.64
N ASP A 504 16.97 14.39 -0.53
CA ASP A 504 18.39 14.30 -0.19
C ASP A 504 19.02 13.11 -0.94
N PRO A 505 19.99 13.32 -1.85
CA PRO A 505 20.64 12.24 -2.58
C PRO A 505 21.71 11.49 -1.76
N HIS A 506 21.96 11.84 -0.49
CA HIS A 506 23.02 11.25 0.34
C HIS A 506 24.37 11.08 -0.39
N ASP A 507 24.73 9.86 -0.83
CA ASP A 507 25.86 9.62 -1.74
C ASP A 507 25.41 9.77 -3.21
N PRO A 508 25.85 10.83 -3.93
CA PRO A 508 25.48 11.02 -5.33
C PRO A 508 25.89 9.89 -6.28
N ASP A 509 26.83 9.03 -5.86
CA ASP A 509 27.28 7.85 -6.60
C ASP A 509 26.48 6.57 -6.24
N ASP A 510 25.62 6.58 -5.21
CA ASP A 510 24.77 5.45 -4.79
C ASP A 510 23.28 5.82 -4.69
N PRO A 511 22.51 5.80 -5.79
CA PRO A 511 21.08 6.19 -5.81
C PRO A 511 20.14 5.23 -5.04
N ARG A 512 20.67 4.34 -4.20
CA ARG A 512 19.92 3.47 -3.28
C ARG A 512 19.79 4.10 -1.88
N ASP A 513 20.58 5.11 -1.54
CA ASP A 513 20.48 5.84 -0.26
C ASP A 513 19.76 7.19 -0.37
N ASP A 514 19.32 7.58 -1.59
CA ASP A 514 18.44 8.72 -1.82
C ASP A 514 17.20 8.72 -0.89
N GLU A 515 16.92 9.88 -0.30
CA GLU A 515 15.63 10.22 0.31
C GLU A 515 14.71 10.88 -0.72
N TYR A 516 13.43 10.51 -0.66
CA TYR A 516 12.41 10.96 -1.61
C TYR A 516 11.29 11.70 -0.88
N GLU A 517 10.63 12.62 -1.57
CA GLU A 517 9.38 13.24 -1.09
C GLU A 517 8.33 12.16 -0.81
N GLY A 518 7.76 12.16 0.39
CA GLY A 518 6.86 11.08 0.85
C GLY A 518 7.61 9.82 1.35
N GLY A 519 8.94 9.86 1.43
CA GLY A 519 9.76 8.82 2.07
C GLY A 519 9.94 7.53 1.27
N ARG A 520 9.49 7.49 0.00
CA ARG A 520 9.49 6.26 -0.82
C ARG A 520 10.11 6.49 -2.20
N PRO A 521 11.00 5.59 -2.67
CA PRO A 521 11.49 5.62 -4.05
C PRO A 521 10.39 5.30 -5.07
N PRO A 522 10.59 5.64 -6.36
CA PRO A 522 9.66 5.28 -7.43
C PRO A 522 9.26 3.80 -7.39
N ALA A 523 7.97 3.51 -7.40
CA ALA A 523 7.44 2.16 -7.27
C ALA A 523 8.06 1.18 -8.28
N ILE A 524 8.16 1.55 -9.58
CA ILE A 524 8.78 0.71 -10.61
C ILE A 524 10.26 0.41 -10.31
N LYS A 525 11.01 1.36 -9.74
CA LYS A 525 12.42 1.15 -9.36
C LYS A 525 12.51 0.11 -8.25
N THR A 526 11.64 0.19 -7.24
CA THR A 526 11.56 -0.77 -6.13
C THR A 526 11.17 -2.16 -6.62
N LEU A 527 10.17 -2.27 -7.50
CA LEU A 527 9.75 -3.55 -8.06
C LEU A 527 10.84 -4.18 -8.94
N LEU A 528 11.52 -3.37 -9.75
CA LEU A 528 12.61 -3.86 -10.60
C LEU A 528 13.77 -4.38 -9.76
N ALA A 529 14.22 -3.63 -8.76
CA ALA A 529 15.30 -4.05 -7.87
C ALA A 529 14.94 -5.36 -7.13
N SER A 530 13.72 -5.45 -6.61
CA SER A 530 13.22 -6.64 -5.92
C SER A 530 13.09 -7.85 -6.86
N ALA A 531 12.67 -7.63 -8.10
CA ALA A 531 12.60 -8.70 -9.12
C ALA A 531 14.00 -9.16 -9.56
N GLN A 532 14.96 -8.24 -9.66
CA GLN A 532 16.36 -8.56 -9.95
C GLN A 532 16.97 -9.41 -8.83
N ASP A 533 16.82 -8.98 -7.57
CA ASP A 533 17.27 -9.73 -6.40
C ASP A 533 16.62 -11.11 -6.29
N GLY A 534 15.30 -11.19 -6.50
CA GLY A 534 14.57 -12.45 -6.54
C GLY A 534 15.07 -13.41 -7.63
N TYR A 535 15.39 -12.90 -8.83
CA TYR A 535 15.96 -13.70 -9.90
C TYR A 535 17.37 -14.22 -9.56
N THR A 536 18.25 -13.34 -9.07
CA THR A 536 19.63 -13.70 -8.68
C THR A 536 19.64 -14.71 -7.53
N ARG A 537 18.76 -14.53 -6.53
CA ARG A 537 18.60 -15.46 -5.40
C ARG A 537 18.13 -16.85 -5.84
N ASP A 538 17.08 -16.92 -6.65
CA ASP A 538 16.56 -18.18 -7.19
C ASP A 538 17.62 -18.90 -8.05
N LEU A 539 18.44 -18.15 -8.81
CA LEU A 539 19.56 -18.72 -9.56
C LEU A 539 20.66 -19.27 -8.65
N ALA A 540 21.00 -18.55 -7.58
CA ALA A 540 21.99 -18.99 -6.59
C ALA A 540 21.52 -20.27 -5.88
N GLU A 541 20.24 -20.38 -5.51
CA GLU A 541 19.67 -21.60 -4.95
C GLU A 541 19.69 -22.75 -5.97
N ALA A 542 19.30 -22.47 -7.22
CA ALA A 542 19.27 -23.49 -8.28
C ALA A 542 20.68 -24.00 -8.65
N SER A 543 21.71 -23.15 -8.55
CA SER A 543 23.10 -23.48 -8.86
C SER A 543 23.87 -24.15 -7.71
N SER A 544 23.48 -23.94 -6.46
CA SER A 544 24.12 -24.51 -5.26
C SER A 544 23.56 -25.87 -4.80
N ALA A 545 22.50 -26.37 -5.45
CA ALA A 545 21.87 -27.65 -5.10
C ALA A 545 22.84 -28.86 -5.25
N PRO A 546 22.91 -29.79 -4.27
CA PRO A 546 23.88 -30.89 -4.28
C PRO A 546 23.84 -31.76 -5.55
N ALA A 547 25.01 -32.00 -6.14
CA ALA A 547 25.27 -32.70 -7.41
C ALA A 547 24.79 -34.17 -7.51
N GLN A 548 24.06 -34.74 -6.53
CA GLN A 548 23.59 -36.13 -6.62
C GLN A 548 22.45 -36.34 -7.63
N ARG A 549 22.04 -35.30 -8.38
CA ARG A 549 21.00 -35.40 -9.40
C ARG A 549 21.28 -34.43 -10.58
N ASP A 550 22.30 -34.74 -11.40
CA ASP A 550 22.70 -33.98 -12.61
C ASP A 550 21.57 -33.66 -13.62
N GLN A 551 20.47 -34.41 -13.61
CA GLN A 551 19.28 -34.12 -14.43
C GLN A 551 18.43 -32.95 -13.90
N TYR A 552 18.58 -32.57 -12.63
CA TYR A 552 17.73 -31.58 -11.97
C TYR A 552 18.32 -30.17 -12.01
N LEU A 553 19.64 -29.96 -11.95
CA LEU A 553 20.27 -28.62 -11.95
C LEU A 553 19.86 -27.78 -13.18
N LYS A 554 19.97 -28.36 -14.37
CA LYS A 554 19.56 -27.69 -15.62
C LYS A 554 18.06 -27.39 -15.65
N HIS A 555 17.24 -28.26 -15.06
CA HIS A 555 15.81 -28.06 -14.98
C HIS A 555 15.44 -26.97 -13.97
N SER A 556 16.14 -26.89 -12.85
CA SER A 556 15.99 -25.83 -11.86
C SER A 556 16.32 -24.46 -12.46
N LEU A 557 17.48 -24.31 -13.11
CA LEU A 557 17.85 -23.05 -13.78
C LEU A 557 16.88 -22.65 -14.89
N ASP A 558 16.37 -23.61 -15.67
CA ASP A 558 15.35 -23.38 -16.70
C ASP A 558 14.01 -22.91 -16.09
N ASN A 559 13.61 -23.47 -14.95
CA ASN A 559 12.41 -23.05 -14.23
C ASN A 559 12.55 -21.63 -13.66
N VAL A 560 13.73 -21.24 -13.17
CA VAL A 560 13.98 -19.86 -12.71
C VAL A 560 13.82 -18.88 -13.88
N GLY A 561 14.41 -19.18 -15.04
CA GLY A 561 14.21 -18.38 -16.26
C GLY A 561 12.75 -18.29 -16.68
N ARG A 562 11.99 -19.39 -16.61
CA ARG A 562 10.55 -19.41 -16.92
C ARG A 562 9.73 -18.52 -15.98
N LYS A 563 10.04 -18.55 -14.69
CA LYS A 563 9.34 -17.81 -13.63
C LYS A 563 9.46 -16.30 -13.83
N TRP A 564 10.67 -15.80 -14.03
CA TRP A 564 10.95 -14.36 -13.98
C TRP A 564 10.87 -13.63 -15.33
N ALA A 565 10.95 -14.35 -16.46
CA ALA A 565 11.05 -13.73 -17.79
C ALA A 565 9.92 -12.74 -18.10
N MET A 566 8.66 -13.08 -17.81
CA MET A 566 7.53 -12.19 -18.09
C MET A 566 7.59 -10.91 -17.27
N LEU A 567 7.73 -11.04 -15.94
CA LEU A 567 7.74 -9.90 -15.02
C LEU A 567 8.90 -8.94 -15.32
N LEU A 568 10.12 -9.45 -15.45
CA LEU A 568 11.28 -8.60 -15.76
C LEU A 568 11.14 -7.92 -17.13
N THR A 569 10.61 -8.61 -18.14
CA THR A 569 10.34 -7.99 -19.45
C THR A 569 9.36 -6.82 -19.33
N VAL A 570 8.32 -6.97 -18.50
CA VAL A 570 7.33 -5.91 -18.23
C VAL A 570 7.96 -4.74 -17.48
N LEU A 571 8.65 -4.99 -16.37
CA LEU A 571 9.22 -3.94 -15.52
C LEU A 571 10.29 -3.10 -16.23
N TYR A 572 11.18 -3.73 -17.02
CA TYR A 572 12.16 -2.99 -17.82
C TYR A 572 11.48 -2.12 -18.89
N ALA A 573 10.40 -2.61 -19.50
CA ALA A 573 9.71 -1.91 -20.58
C ALA A 573 8.75 -0.82 -20.10
N ALA A 574 8.30 -0.88 -18.84
CA ALA A 574 7.24 -0.04 -18.30
C ALA A 574 7.51 1.48 -18.48
N PRO A 575 8.70 2.02 -18.15
CA PRO A 575 8.98 3.45 -18.36
C PRO A 575 8.93 3.89 -19.83
N ALA A 576 9.42 3.04 -20.74
CA ALA A 576 9.38 3.33 -22.17
C ALA A 576 7.94 3.22 -22.72
N GLU A 577 7.11 2.34 -22.16
CA GLU A 577 5.70 2.21 -22.54
C GLU A 577 4.86 3.37 -21.98
N ALA A 578 5.11 3.85 -20.75
CA ALA A 578 4.48 5.07 -20.25
C ALA A 578 4.83 6.30 -21.10
N THR A 579 6.10 6.46 -21.49
CA THR A 579 6.53 7.50 -22.45
C THR A 579 5.82 7.36 -23.79
N ARG A 580 5.60 6.13 -24.24
CA ARG A 580 4.87 5.85 -25.46
C ARG A 580 3.38 6.17 -25.32
N SER A 581 2.78 6.00 -24.15
CA SER A 581 1.40 6.35 -23.87
C SER A 581 1.20 7.85 -23.82
N VAL A 582 2.14 8.61 -23.22
CA VAL A 582 2.24 10.07 -23.40
C VAL A 582 2.29 10.44 -24.88
N ALA A 583 3.18 9.81 -25.64
CA ALA A 583 3.31 10.07 -27.07
C ALA A 583 2.06 9.65 -27.87
N GLN A 584 1.31 8.66 -27.41
CA GLN A 584 0.08 8.18 -28.03
C GLN A 584 -1.09 9.11 -27.73
N ALA A 585 -1.22 9.61 -26.51
CA ALA A 585 -2.20 10.64 -26.17
C ALA A 585 -1.97 11.89 -27.03
N VAL A 586 -0.70 12.28 -27.23
CA VAL A 586 -0.33 13.35 -28.18
C VAL A 586 -0.72 12.99 -29.61
N ASP A 587 -0.51 11.74 -30.06
CA ASP A 587 -0.93 11.29 -31.40
C ASP A 587 -2.46 11.31 -31.58
N GLU A 588 -3.21 10.91 -30.56
CA GLU A 588 -4.68 10.85 -30.54
C GLU A 588 -5.28 12.26 -30.50
N GLU A 589 -4.75 13.15 -29.66
CA GLU A 589 -5.10 14.57 -29.64
C GLU A 589 -4.79 15.21 -31.00
N ASN A 590 -3.59 14.97 -31.55
CA ASN A 590 -3.21 15.48 -32.87
C ASN A 590 -4.10 14.92 -33.97
N ALA A 591 -4.54 13.66 -33.89
CA ALA A 591 -5.47 13.05 -34.83
C ALA A 591 -6.88 13.64 -34.73
N ALA A 592 -7.38 13.87 -33.52
CA ALA A 592 -8.67 14.51 -33.26
C ALA A 592 -8.68 15.96 -33.78
N GLN A 593 -7.63 16.74 -33.48
CA GLN A 593 -7.45 18.10 -33.98
C GLN A 593 -7.36 18.14 -35.52
N ARG A 594 -6.62 17.21 -36.15
CA ARG A 594 -6.59 17.06 -37.62
C ARG A 594 -7.96 16.77 -38.22
N SER A 595 -8.78 15.94 -37.56
CA SER A 595 -10.13 15.59 -38.02
C SER A 595 -11.06 16.81 -38.04
N ILE A 596 -11.05 17.60 -36.95
CA ILE A 596 -11.83 18.84 -36.84
C ILE A 596 -11.44 19.86 -37.93
N ILE A 597 -10.14 20.02 -38.20
CA ILE A 597 -9.62 20.91 -39.24
C ILE A 597 -9.96 20.39 -40.65
N GLY A 598 -9.96 19.07 -40.84
CA GLY A 598 -10.23 18.41 -42.12
C GLY A 598 -11.71 18.42 -42.55
N GLU A 599 -12.65 18.35 -41.60
CA GLU A 599 -14.09 18.24 -41.90
C GLU A 599 -14.84 19.59 -41.97
N ALA A 600 -14.33 20.65 -41.31
CA ALA A 600 -15.10 21.87 -41.04
C ALA A 600 -14.49 23.16 -41.60
N TYR A 601 -13.92 23.12 -42.81
CA TYR A 601 -13.24 24.27 -43.45
C TYR A 601 -14.07 25.57 -43.52
N ASP A 602 -15.41 25.49 -43.48
CA ASP A 602 -16.31 26.66 -43.61
C ASP A 602 -17.14 27.01 -42.34
N LEU A 603 -16.96 26.35 -41.18
CA LEU A 603 -17.92 26.46 -40.06
C LEU A 603 -17.35 26.58 -38.62
N VAL A 604 -16.04 26.60 -38.40
CA VAL A 604 -15.47 26.61 -37.03
C VAL A 604 -15.24 28.03 -36.50
N PRO A 605 -15.86 28.44 -35.37
CA PRO A 605 -15.50 29.68 -34.68
C PRO A 605 -14.10 29.59 -34.06
N TYR A 606 -13.27 30.62 -34.24
CA TYR A 606 -11.89 30.72 -33.72
C TYR A 606 -11.74 30.46 -32.21
N SER A 607 -12.81 30.60 -31.43
CA SER A 607 -12.82 30.35 -29.98
C SER A 607 -12.67 28.89 -29.58
N ASN A 608 -12.85 27.94 -30.51
CA ASN A 608 -12.84 26.51 -30.22
C ASN A 608 -11.48 25.85 -30.48
N LEU A 609 -10.45 26.63 -30.83
CA LEU A 609 -9.09 26.16 -31.08
C LEU A 609 -8.24 26.45 -29.84
N VAL A 610 -7.94 25.40 -29.09
CA VAL A 610 -7.36 25.49 -27.74
C VAL A 610 -5.84 25.75 -27.76
N ASP A 611 -5.15 25.53 -28.90
CA ASP A 611 -3.70 25.76 -29.04
C ASP A 611 -3.34 27.11 -29.74
N ARG A 612 -2.44 27.86 -29.08
CA ARG A 612 -1.83 29.12 -29.52
C ARG A 612 -1.08 29.00 -30.85
N LYS A 613 -0.39 27.89 -31.12
CA LYS A 613 0.39 27.68 -32.37
C LYS A 613 -0.52 27.50 -33.58
N LEU A 614 -1.64 26.79 -33.40
CA LEU A 614 -2.63 26.56 -34.44
C LEU A 614 -3.41 27.85 -34.77
N ALA A 615 -3.71 28.66 -33.75
CA ALA A 615 -4.31 29.98 -33.91
C ALA A 615 -3.42 30.93 -34.72
N ASP A 616 -2.12 30.99 -34.43
CA ASP A 616 -1.15 31.82 -35.16
C ASP A 616 -1.03 31.39 -36.64
N TRP A 617 -1.01 30.08 -36.92
CA TRP A 617 -0.89 29.56 -38.29
C TRP A 617 -2.13 29.78 -39.17
N LEU A 618 -3.34 29.70 -38.60
CA LEU A 618 -4.60 29.99 -39.31
C LEU A 618 -4.77 31.48 -39.65
N LEU A 619 -4.25 32.37 -38.81
CA LEU A 619 -4.24 33.82 -39.05
C LEU A 619 -3.34 34.24 -40.23
N ASP A 620 -2.33 33.43 -40.55
CA ASP A 620 -1.36 33.67 -41.63
C ASP A 620 -1.82 33.18 -43.03
N GLY A 621 -3.05 32.64 -43.15
CA GLY A 621 -3.76 32.53 -44.42
C GLY A 621 -3.15 31.60 -45.49
N GLY A 622 -2.84 30.34 -45.17
CA GLY A 622 -2.20 29.40 -46.11
C GLY A 622 -3.12 28.40 -46.83
N PRO A 623 -3.63 28.65 -48.06
CA PRO A 623 -4.29 27.64 -48.87
C PRO A 623 -3.34 27.03 -49.90
N SER A 624 -3.00 25.72 -49.75
CA SER A 624 -2.79 24.72 -50.84
C SER A 624 -2.01 23.44 -50.46
N TYR A 625 -1.58 23.25 -49.19
CA TYR A 625 -0.82 22.04 -48.76
C TYR A 625 -1.29 21.44 -47.42
N LEU A 626 -2.59 21.57 -47.10
CA LEU A 626 -3.17 21.26 -45.78
C LEU A 626 -2.70 19.93 -45.17
N SER A 627 -2.67 18.82 -45.91
CA SER A 627 -2.25 17.53 -45.37
C SER A 627 -0.78 17.48 -44.92
N ARG A 628 0.16 17.96 -45.75
CA ARG A 628 1.61 17.94 -45.45
C ARG A 628 2.04 18.97 -44.40
N GLY A 629 1.27 20.05 -44.22
CA GLY A 629 1.51 21.05 -43.17
C GLY A 629 1.04 20.57 -41.80
N LEU A 630 -0.13 19.92 -41.75
CA LEU A 630 -0.68 19.30 -40.54
C LEU A 630 0.23 18.18 -40.02
N ASP A 631 0.84 17.40 -40.91
CA ASP A 631 1.80 16.34 -40.55
C ASP A 631 2.99 16.86 -39.72
N ARG A 632 3.39 18.11 -39.94
CA ARG A 632 4.55 18.73 -39.29
C ARG A 632 4.19 19.52 -38.03
N LEU A 633 2.96 20.04 -37.96
CA LEU A 633 2.48 20.85 -36.84
C LEU A 633 1.88 19.98 -35.72
N LEU A 634 1.22 18.88 -36.09
CA LEU A 634 0.50 17.98 -35.19
C LEU A 634 0.85 16.52 -35.53
N PRO A 635 2.09 16.04 -35.33
CA PRO A 635 2.51 14.69 -35.72
C PRO A 635 1.64 13.59 -35.06
N THR A 636 1.28 12.53 -35.80
CA THR A 636 0.45 11.41 -35.31
C THR A 636 1.22 10.08 -35.32
N ASN A 637 2.53 10.17 -35.20
CA ASN A 637 3.44 9.02 -35.19
C ASN A 637 4.49 9.13 -34.06
N ASN A 638 4.24 9.94 -33.04
CA ASN A 638 5.11 10.08 -31.87
C ASN A 638 5.21 8.75 -31.11
N ALA A 639 4.12 8.01 -30.96
CA ALA A 639 4.11 6.69 -30.32
C ALA A 639 4.85 5.62 -31.16
N GLU A 640 4.82 5.72 -32.48
CA GLU A 640 5.62 4.86 -33.37
C GLU A 640 7.11 5.20 -33.24
N GLN A 641 7.46 6.48 -33.08
CA GLN A 641 8.83 6.93 -32.84
C GLN A 641 9.36 6.54 -31.45
N ALA A 642 8.49 6.38 -30.45
CA ALA A 642 8.85 5.90 -29.11
C ALA A 642 9.02 4.37 -29.03
N TRP A 643 8.46 3.61 -29.99
CA TRP A 643 8.49 2.14 -29.99
C TRP A 643 9.89 1.49 -30.00
N PRO A 644 10.92 2.02 -30.71
CA PRO A 644 12.27 1.49 -30.64
C PRO A 644 12.84 1.45 -29.21
N ALA A 645 12.53 2.44 -28.36
CA ALA A 645 12.99 2.48 -26.98
C ALA A 645 12.41 1.33 -26.13
N VAL A 646 11.16 0.95 -26.37
CA VAL A 646 10.55 -0.23 -25.73
C VAL A 646 11.31 -1.51 -26.09
N LYS A 647 11.64 -1.70 -27.37
CA LYS A 647 12.41 -2.86 -27.84
C LYS A 647 13.82 -2.89 -27.26
N GLU A 648 14.45 -1.72 -27.14
CA GLU A 648 15.75 -1.57 -26.50
C GLU A 648 15.70 -2.00 -25.04
N LYS A 649 14.72 -1.54 -24.25
CA LYS A 649 14.54 -1.94 -22.85
C LYS A 649 14.27 -3.43 -22.65
N ARG A 650 13.48 -4.05 -23.52
CA ARG A 650 13.32 -5.52 -23.51
C ARG A 650 14.64 -6.25 -23.85
N THR A 651 15.47 -5.66 -24.70
CA THR A 651 16.81 -6.19 -25.01
C THR A 651 17.77 -6.02 -23.84
N GLU A 652 17.70 -4.92 -23.11
CA GLU A 652 18.45 -4.71 -21.86
C GLU A 652 18.07 -5.76 -20.82
N ALA A 653 16.78 -6.03 -20.62
CA ALA A 653 16.30 -7.10 -19.73
C ALA A 653 16.90 -8.46 -20.13
N ALA A 654 16.88 -8.77 -21.44
CA ALA A 654 17.41 -10.02 -21.94
C ALA A 654 18.92 -10.18 -21.73
N ARG A 655 19.68 -9.09 -21.94
CA ARG A 655 21.12 -9.06 -21.69
C ARG A 655 21.40 -9.28 -20.21
N TRP A 656 20.76 -8.50 -19.34
CA TRP A 656 20.95 -8.58 -17.89
C TRP A 656 20.63 -9.98 -17.35
N MET A 657 19.46 -10.55 -17.68
CA MET A 657 19.10 -11.90 -17.23
C MET A 657 20.09 -12.96 -17.72
N THR A 658 20.62 -12.80 -18.94
CA THR A 658 21.61 -13.74 -19.49
C THR A 658 22.95 -13.62 -18.77
N GLU A 659 23.39 -12.41 -18.44
CA GLU A 659 24.62 -12.16 -17.67
C GLU A 659 24.53 -12.73 -16.26
N GLU A 660 23.41 -12.54 -15.56
CA GLU A 660 23.18 -13.12 -14.23
C GLU A 660 23.17 -14.66 -14.25
N LEU A 661 22.58 -15.27 -15.30
CA LEU A 661 22.65 -16.72 -15.48
C LEU A 661 24.10 -17.19 -15.67
N TYR A 662 24.94 -16.44 -16.39
CA TYR A 662 26.36 -16.77 -16.47
C TYR A 662 27.06 -16.62 -15.13
N SER A 663 26.72 -15.59 -14.35
CA SER A 663 27.25 -15.42 -12.98
C SER A 663 26.94 -16.63 -12.13
N ALA A 664 25.67 -17.04 -12.07
CA ALA A 664 25.25 -18.21 -11.28
C ALA A 664 25.92 -19.52 -11.73
N ILE A 665 26.17 -19.69 -13.04
CA ILE A 665 26.89 -20.87 -13.55
C ILE A 665 28.36 -20.84 -13.13
N ALA A 666 29.02 -19.68 -13.15
CA ALA A 666 30.40 -19.52 -12.70
C ALA A 666 30.52 -19.76 -11.19
N ASP A 667 29.64 -19.14 -10.40
CA ASP A 667 29.66 -19.17 -8.94
C ASP A 667 29.23 -20.54 -8.37
N GLY A 668 28.41 -21.30 -9.11
CA GLY A 668 28.10 -22.70 -8.79
C GLY A 668 29.32 -23.65 -8.87
N GLY A 669 30.44 -23.21 -9.43
CA GLY A 669 31.74 -23.88 -9.35
C GLY A 669 31.89 -25.16 -10.18
N THR A 670 30.83 -25.63 -10.85
CA THR A 670 30.84 -26.89 -11.63
C THR A 670 30.32 -26.70 -13.05
N LEU A 671 31.14 -27.05 -14.03
CA LEU A 671 30.73 -27.14 -15.44
C LEU A 671 30.41 -28.58 -15.83
N VAL A 672 29.41 -28.76 -16.68
CA VAL A 672 29.05 -30.06 -17.25
C VAL A 672 29.05 -30.01 -18.77
N ASP A 673 29.48 -31.09 -19.41
CA ASP A 673 29.46 -31.22 -20.87
C ASP A 673 28.03 -31.35 -21.41
N MET A 674 27.89 -31.45 -22.73
CA MET A 674 26.59 -31.61 -23.39
C MET A 674 25.82 -32.87 -22.97
N ASN A 675 26.52 -33.89 -22.47
CA ASN A 675 25.95 -35.13 -21.96
C ASN A 675 25.66 -35.08 -20.45
N GLY A 676 25.94 -33.95 -19.79
CA GLY A 676 25.76 -33.77 -18.35
C GLY A 676 26.87 -34.36 -17.49
N ARG A 677 28.04 -34.65 -18.06
CA ARG A 677 29.20 -35.13 -17.29
C ARG A 677 30.01 -33.95 -16.76
N PRO A 678 30.50 -33.97 -15.52
CA PRO A 678 31.40 -32.94 -15.01
C PRO A 678 32.61 -32.75 -15.92
N ILE A 679 32.95 -31.50 -16.19
CA ILE A 679 34.14 -31.09 -16.95
C ILE A 679 35.32 -30.97 -15.98
N ASP A 680 36.46 -31.50 -16.38
CA ASP A 680 37.72 -31.38 -15.65
C ASP A 680 38.29 -29.96 -15.81
N LEU A 681 38.23 -29.16 -14.74
CA LEU A 681 38.69 -27.77 -14.73
C LEU A 681 40.22 -27.65 -14.86
N GLU A 682 40.98 -28.64 -14.39
CA GLU A 682 42.45 -28.65 -14.53
C GLU A 682 42.86 -28.86 -16.00
N ALA A 683 42.13 -29.72 -16.72
CA ALA A 683 42.33 -29.88 -18.16
C ALA A 683 41.89 -28.63 -18.93
N LEU A 684 40.83 -27.96 -18.44
CA LEU A 684 40.27 -26.78 -19.06
C LEU A 684 41.19 -25.55 -18.93
N SER A 685 41.81 -25.32 -17.76
CA SER A 685 42.73 -24.20 -17.53
C SER A 685 43.91 -24.21 -18.50
N ARG A 686 44.39 -25.40 -18.89
CA ARG A 686 45.49 -25.59 -19.87
C ARG A 686 45.07 -25.33 -21.32
N SER A 687 43.78 -25.22 -21.61
CA SER A 687 43.25 -25.04 -22.96
C SER A 687 43.16 -23.56 -23.37
N PHE A 688 43.39 -22.63 -22.45
CA PHE A 688 43.32 -21.18 -22.68
C PHE A 688 44.65 -20.49 -22.32
N SER A 689 44.89 -19.32 -22.91
CA SER A 689 45.94 -18.40 -22.45
C SER A 689 45.64 -17.94 -21.02
N LYS A 690 46.68 -17.62 -20.24
CA LYS A 690 46.53 -17.18 -18.85
C LYS A 690 45.58 -15.97 -18.72
N ASP A 691 45.63 -15.04 -19.66
CA ASP A 691 44.83 -13.81 -19.65
C ASP A 691 43.34 -14.05 -20.03
N SER A 692 43.04 -15.17 -20.68
CA SER A 692 41.68 -15.51 -21.15
C SER A 692 41.08 -16.71 -20.38
N SER A 693 41.87 -17.39 -19.55
CA SER A 693 41.42 -18.50 -18.70
C SER A 693 40.47 -17.99 -17.62
N PHE A 694 39.29 -18.61 -17.55
CA PHE A 694 38.29 -18.40 -16.50
C PHE A 694 38.38 -19.44 -15.37
N VAL A 695 39.45 -20.24 -15.35
CA VAL A 695 39.82 -21.16 -14.28
C VAL A 695 41.10 -20.62 -13.62
N ASP A 696 41.10 -20.55 -12.28
CA ASP A 696 42.23 -20.07 -11.48
C ASP A 696 43.37 -21.10 -11.36
N ASP A 697 44.46 -20.68 -10.72
CA ASP A 697 45.66 -21.51 -10.51
C ASP A 697 45.40 -22.72 -9.56
N ASP A 698 44.30 -22.69 -8.80
CA ASP A 698 43.84 -23.76 -7.90
C ASP A 698 42.84 -24.72 -8.58
N ASN A 699 42.58 -24.55 -9.88
CA ASN A 699 41.63 -25.30 -10.70
C ASN A 699 40.16 -25.10 -10.31
N HIS A 700 39.79 -23.92 -9.80
CA HIS A 700 38.40 -23.51 -9.59
C HIS A 700 37.95 -22.51 -10.65
N LEU A 701 36.65 -22.42 -10.89
CA LEU A 701 36.10 -21.33 -11.70
C LEU A 701 36.33 -20.00 -10.97
N ILE A 702 36.82 -19.01 -11.69
CA ILE A 702 36.92 -17.64 -11.17
C ILE A 702 35.48 -17.13 -10.96
N PRO A 703 35.12 -16.56 -9.80
CA PRO A 703 33.81 -15.94 -9.61
C PRO A 703 33.55 -14.88 -10.69
N TRP A 704 32.32 -14.79 -11.20
CA TRP A 704 32.02 -13.90 -12.34
C TRP A 704 32.39 -12.44 -12.08
N SER A 705 32.15 -11.96 -10.86
CA SER A 705 32.51 -10.62 -10.40
C SER A 705 34.02 -10.35 -10.40
N SER A 706 34.84 -11.40 -10.36
CA SER A 706 36.31 -11.35 -10.36
C SER A 706 36.93 -11.59 -11.74
N MET A 707 36.13 -11.94 -12.76
CA MET A 707 36.60 -12.11 -14.13
C MET A 707 36.81 -10.76 -14.82
N THR A 708 37.90 -10.65 -15.60
CA THR A 708 38.07 -9.56 -16.58
C THR A 708 37.10 -9.69 -17.75
N ASP A 709 36.90 -8.64 -18.54
CA ASP A 709 36.02 -8.68 -19.72
C ASP A 709 36.45 -9.76 -20.74
N GLU A 710 37.76 -9.99 -20.90
CA GLU A 710 38.28 -11.05 -21.78
C GLU A 710 37.97 -12.45 -21.25
N GLN A 711 38.10 -12.65 -19.92
CA GLN A 711 37.74 -13.90 -19.27
C GLN A 711 36.23 -14.15 -19.35
N LYS A 712 35.40 -13.12 -19.11
CA LYS A 712 33.93 -13.20 -19.27
C LYS A 712 33.55 -13.59 -20.69
N GLY A 713 34.14 -12.93 -21.70
CA GLY A 713 33.89 -13.28 -23.11
C GLY A 713 34.24 -14.72 -23.43
N THR A 714 35.39 -15.20 -22.95
CA THR A 714 35.85 -16.59 -23.14
C THR A 714 34.94 -17.59 -22.43
N PHE A 715 34.53 -17.30 -21.21
CA PHE A 715 33.58 -18.11 -20.43
C PHE A 715 32.21 -18.21 -21.12
N MET A 716 31.63 -17.07 -21.52
CA MET A 716 30.32 -17.03 -22.19
C MET A 716 30.32 -17.88 -23.47
N HIS A 717 31.37 -17.76 -24.29
CA HIS A 717 31.55 -18.58 -25.49
C HIS A 717 31.67 -20.07 -25.13
N TYR A 718 32.51 -20.41 -24.16
CA TYR A 718 32.70 -21.80 -23.76
C TYR A 718 31.41 -22.43 -23.23
N VAL A 719 30.71 -21.74 -22.33
CA VAL A 719 29.43 -22.20 -21.75
C VAL A 719 28.37 -22.36 -22.85
N SER A 720 28.25 -21.40 -23.77
CA SER A 720 27.28 -21.47 -24.87
C SER A 720 27.54 -22.64 -25.83
N ASP A 721 28.80 -22.92 -26.16
CA ASP A 721 29.13 -23.79 -27.29
C ASP A 721 29.57 -25.20 -26.87
N ASN A 722 30.06 -25.37 -25.63
CA ASN A 722 30.74 -26.60 -25.20
C ASN A 722 30.13 -27.26 -23.96
N THR A 723 29.19 -26.59 -23.28
CA THR A 723 28.60 -27.12 -22.04
C THR A 723 27.14 -27.52 -22.22
N GLY A 724 26.64 -28.31 -21.28
CA GLY A 724 25.23 -28.67 -21.21
C GLY A 724 24.28 -27.51 -20.88
N TYR A 725 24.80 -26.33 -20.54
CA TYR A 725 24.03 -25.13 -20.25
C TYR A 725 23.52 -24.40 -21.50
N TYR A 726 24.01 -24.77 -22.70
CA TYR A 726 23.54 -24.18 -23.97
C TYR A 726 22.00 -24.22 -24.12
N LYS A 727 21.35 -25.30 -23.64
CA LYS A 727 19.89 -25.44 -23.68
C LYS A 727 19.21 -24.45 -22.74
N VAL A 728 19.75 -24.27 -21.54
CA VAL A 728 19.21 -23.33 -20.53
C VAL A 728 19.30 -21.90 -21.06
N LEU A 729 20.44 -21.51 -21.60
CA LEU A 729 20.67 -20.20 -22.23
C LEU A 729 19.73 -19.96 -23.42
N ARG A 730 19.58 -20.96 -24.30
CA ARG A 730 18.66 -20.88 -25.44
C ARG A 730 17.20 -20.78 -24.99
N ASN A 731 16.80 -21.55 -23.99
CA ASN A 731 15.44 -21.53 -23.46
C ASN A 731 15.12 -20.19 -22.80
N LEU A 732 16.03 -19.63 -21.99
CA LEU A 732 15.87 -18.30 -21.40
C LEU A 732 15.64 -17.24 -22.48
N ARG A 733 16.50 -17.19 -23.50
CA ARG A 733 16.34 -16.26 -24.64
C ARG A 733 14.99 -16.43 -25.34
N GLN A 734 14.56 -17.67 -25.55
CA GLN A 734 13.25 -17.95 -26.13
C GLN A 734 12.12 -17.44 -25.22
N LYS A 735 12.20 -17.65 -23.91
CA LYS A 735 11.16 -17.21 -22.97
C LYS A 735 11.00 -15.70 -22.91
N ILE A 736 12.10 -14.96 -22.96
CA ILE A 736 12.07 -13.49 -23.02
C ILE A 736 11.48 -13.02 -24.36
N SER A 737 11.86 -13.68 -25.47
CA SER A 737 11.25 -13.41 -26.78
C SER A 737 9.75 -13.68 -26.78
N ASP A 738 9.32 -14.84 -26.26
CA ASP A 738 7.91 -15.23 -26.14
C ASP A 738 7.13 -14.23 -25.28
N ALA A 739 7.75 -13.72 -24.20
CA ALA A 739 7.15 -12.69 -23.34
C ALA A 739 6.94 -11.38 -24.12
N GLY A 740 7.94 -10.93 -24.86
CA GLY A 740 7.81 -9.75 -25.73
C GLY A 740 6.73 -9.91 -26.80
N GLU A 741 6.69 -11.06 -27.48
CA GLU A 741 5.65 -11.36 -28.48
C GLU A 741 4.25 -11.42 -27.87
N MET A 742 4.12 -12.01 -26.67
CA MET A 742 2.85 -12.08 -25.96
C MET A 742 2.34 -10.69 -25.57
N LEU A 743 3.21 -9.80 -25.07
CA LEU A 743 2.86 -8.42 -24.78
C LEU A 743 2.39 -7.69 -26.05
N ASP A 744 3.08 -7.89 -27.18
CA ASP A 744 2.69 -7.29 -28.45
C ASP A 744 1.35 -7.82 -28.97
N GLN A 745 1.03 -9.11 -28.73
CA GLN A 745 -0.25 -9.70 -29.10
C GLN A 745 -1.40 -9.17 -28.23
N ILE A 746 -1.24 -9.18 -26.91
CA ILE A 746 -2.22 -8.65 -25.95
C ILE A 746 -2.53 -7.19 -26.28
N ARG A 747 -1.49 -6.36 -26.43
CA ARG A 747 -1.61 -4.91 -26.65
C ARG A 747 -2.11 -4.52 -28.04
N SER A 748 -2.13 -5.45 -28.99
CA SER A 748 -2.71 -5.23 -30.33
C SER A 748 -4.15 -5.74 -30.45
N GLY A 749 -4.77 -6.21 -29.35
CA GLY A 749 -6.14 -6.74 -29.34
C GLY A 749 -6.27 -8.04 -30.14
N ARG A 750 -5.18 -8.77 -30.37
CA ARG A 750 -5.14 -10.03 -31.13
C ARG A 750 -5.19 -11.25 -30.21
N TYR A 751 -5.94 -11.16 -29.11
CA TYR A 751 -6.02 -12.19 -28.08
C TYR A 751 -7.45 -12.66 -27.84
#